data_AF-A0A8I3AQM4-F1
#
_entry.id   AF-A0A8I3AQM4-F1
#
_cell.length_a   1.000
_cell.length_b   1.000
_cell.length_c   1.000
_cell.angle_alpha   90.00
_cell.angle_beta   90.00
_cell.angle_gamma   90.00
#
_symmetry.space_group_name_H-M   'P 1'
#
loop_
_entity.id
_entity.type
_entity.pdbx_description
1 polymer ?
#
loop_
_entity_poly.entity_id
_entity_poly.type
_entity_poly.pdbx_seq_one_letter_code
_entity_poly.pdbx_strand_id
1 'polypeptide(L)'
;MSNTPSTAFRSCSTIGTINQAPPHQRSILIANISPFVGSSVVEGQERVDAMATRSDSQDVSPLSRPQGADENTPLLGTTDSSATTNHLTVPRTGRGRRDSDDSDEVDEIDPNEFDLLLARSVPTSGGFLEPESTENPLLRGARRYSSVSRQRADGPSSPYLDAEDDDGDPLLPNSHDDAKASPYLNGVSTRRFWCIFSMILTLNFIACFDGTIMASSHPVITSYFNASNSASWLSTAFLLTSTSFQPLLGRISDSVGRKPPYLITMFIFAMANVWCATATSMTSFIFARAACGLGAGGMMTLGSIIISDMVTIEARGEYQSYLNITYGIGSALGAALGGAMADHLGWRWEFGIQVLPILVCVLVAFLAVPHDLGIVGKRETFLEALQAFDSRGSLLLTMSITSLVLGLNLGGNVLPWSHPFVMAALVTFSVAFPTFLYSQSLATRPIMPLHLVRHAPRMNLIFANALASILTNAILFNMPLYFQAVLLLSATDSGLRLVIPSVVASTAGAITGLLITRTRRLKWPLAAGATFFVLGTLALASLQRGWPALGYLAVLVPHALGQGFQFPGTFMAVLAVSAQRDQAVVTSTLILWRSLGMVLGIAASSLVMQNALVVYLDRHVAGPAKADIIARVRESVETVAALEGPAREQVVLSYEAALRLTFLCCVAVAFVSWCLIVPVKLPRLGQRK
;
A
#
# COMPACT_ATOMS: atom_id res chain seq x y z
N MET A 1 -39.46 48.34 31.03
CA MET A 1 -38.74 47.43 31.94
C MET A 1 -38.06 46.39 31.05
N SER A 2 -36.88 46.64 30.44
CA SER A 2 -35.50 46.64 30.97
C SER A 2 -34.98 45.27 31.45
N ASN A 3 -34.11 44.62 30.65
CA ASN A 3 -32.74 44.23 31.06
C ASN A 3 -31.97 43.42 29.98
N THR A 4 -31.01 44.11 29.34
CA THR A 4 -29.61 43.77 28.98
C THR A 4 -29.11 42.34 28.67
N PRO A 5 -28.25 42.19 27.63
CA PRO A 5 -27.20 41.16 27.55
C PRO A 5 -25.80 41.73 27.83
N SER A 6 -25.00 41.10 28.69
CA SER A 6 -23.54 41.32 28.80
C SER A 6 -22.89 39.99 29.20
N THR A 7 -22.04 39.37 28.38
CA THR A 7 -20.59 39.34 28.68
C THR A 7 -19.70 38.88 27.50
N ALA A 8 -20.25 38.49 26.34
CA ALA A 8 -19.43 37.98 25.23
C ALA A 8 -18.83 39.08 24.32
N PHE A 9 -19.31 40.33 24.42
CA PHE A 9 -18.91 41.43 23.52
C PHE A 9 -17.73 42.28 24.03
N ARG A 10 -17.21 42.03 25.25
CA ARG A 10 -16.07 42.83 25.78
C ARG A 10 -14.70 42.32 25.34
N SER A 11 -14.50 41.03 25.11
CA SER A 11 -13.17 40.49 24.74
C SER A 11 -12.70 40.85 23.33
N CYS A 12 -13.61 41.14 22.39
CA CYS A 12 -13.23 41.60 21.06
C CYS A 12 -12.84 43.09 21.01
N SER A 13 -13.27 43.93 21.96
CA SER A 13 -12.91 45.36 21.96
C SER A 13 -11.54 45.66 22.56
N THR A 14 -11.04 44.79 23.46
CA THR A 14 -9.77 44.98 24.17
C THR A 14 -8.55 44.63 23.31
N ILE A 15 -8.68 43.69 22.38
CA ILE A 15 -7.60 43.31 21.44
C ILE A 15 -7.40 44.39 20.38
N GLY A 16 -8.48 45.07 19.96
CA GLY A 16 -8.41 46.20 19.03
C GLY A 16 -7.68 47.43 19.59
N THR A 17 -7.73 47.65 20.90
CA THR A 17 -7.11 48.82 21.56
C THR A 17 -5.60 48.64 21.79
N ILE A 18 -5.10 47.41 21.96
CA ILE A 18 -3.65 47.13 22.11
C ILE A 18 -2.87 47.44 20.82
N ASN A 19 -3.49 47.17 19.67
CA ASN A 19 -2.86 47.41 18.37
C ASN A 19 -2.77 48.89 17.99
N GLN A 20 -3.56 49.76 18.62
CA GLN A 20 -3.54 51.21 18.35
C GLN A 20 -2.71 52.03 19.37
N ALA A 21 -2.18 51.41 20.42
CA ALA A 21 -1.40 52.11 21.44
C ALA A 21 0.10 52.25 21.06
N PRO A 22 0.74 53.41 21.37
CA PRO A 22 2.16 53.63 21.09
C PRO A 22 3.08 52.72 21.93
N PRO A 23 4.31 52.43 21.44
CA PRO A 23 5.13 51.30 21.88
C PRO A 23 5.50 51.30 23.38
N HIS A 24 5.54 52.46 24.02
CA HIS A 24 5.87 52.60 25.45
C HIS A 24 4.72 52.25 26.41
N GLN A 25 3.47 52.16 25.94
CA GLN A 25 2.31 51.77 26.77
C GLN A 25 1.91 50.30 26.63
N ARG A 26 2.42 49.57 25.63
CA ARG A 26 2.10 48.15 25.41
C ARG A 26 2.60 47.26 26.55
N SER A 27 3.75 47.58 27.13
CA SER A 27 4.36 46.79 28.21
C SER A 27 3.55 46.82 29.52
N ILE A 28 2.81 47.89 29.79
CA ILE A 28 1.97 48.04 30.99
C ILE A 28 0.62 47.31 30.82
N LEU A 29 0.08 47.26 29.59
CA LEU A 29 -1.16 46.52 29.31
C LEU A 29 -0.94 45.00 29.32
N ILE A 30 0.24 44.53 28.91
CA ILE A 30 0.59 43.09 28.89
C ILE A 30 0.82 42.56 30.32
N ALA A 31 1.31 43.40 31.25
CA ALA A 31 1.57 43.00 32.63
C ALA A 31 0.30 42.73 33.47
N ASN A 32 -0.87 43.25 33.06
CA ASN A 32 -2.13 43.09 33.80
C ASN A 32 -2.96 41.86 33.40
N ILE A 33 -2.46 41.02 32.49
CA ILE A 33 -3.17 39.82 32.01
C ILE A 33 -2.23 38.60 32.16
N SER A 34 -2.02 38.13 33.39
CA SER A 34 -1.66 36.73 33.68
C SER A 34 -1.73 36.45 35.19
N PRO A 35 -2.48 35.40 35.58
CA PRO A 35 -1.78 34.30 36.22
C PRO A 35 -2.32 32.96 35.70
N PHE A 36 -1.91 32.53 34.51
CA PHE A 36 -2.01 31.13 34.07
C PHE A 36 -1.14 30.98 32.82
N VAL A 37 0.13 30.61 32.99
CA VAL A 37 0.98 29.82 32.07
C VAL A 37 2.37 29.75 32.71
N GLY A 38 2.79 28.52 33.01
CA GLY A 38 4.06 28.21 33.66
C GLY A 38 5.27 28.34 32.75
N SER A 39 6.43 28.49 33.40
CA SER A 39 7.78 28.72 32.88
C SER A 39 8.26 27.70 31.85
N SER A 40 8.62 28.15 30.65
CA SER A 40 9.60 27.50 29.75
C SER A 40 10.05 28.37 28.58
N VAL A 41 9.59 29.62 28.47
CA VAL A 41 9.84 30.50 27.30
C VAL A 41 10.95 31.53 27.54
N VAL A 42 11.44 31.70 28.77
CA VAL A 42 12.39 32.79 29.10
C VAL A 42 13.86 32.42 28.86
N GLU A 43 14.21 31.14 28.74
CA GLU A 43 15.61 30.69 28.65
C GLU A 43 16.17 30.59 27.22
N GLY A 44 15.33 30.70 26.19
CA GLY A 44 15.73 30.55 24.79
C GLY A 44 16.25 31.84 24.13
N GLN A 45 15.87 33.00 24.64
CA GLN A 45 16.09 34.27 23.96
C GLN A 45 17.48 34.89 24.25
N GLU A 46 18.08 34.63 25.41
CA GLU A 46 19.41 35.16 25.76
C GLU A 46 20.58 34.47 25.03
N ARG A 47 20.38 33.28 24.45
CA ARG A 47 21.44 32.56 23.72
C ARG A 47 21.61 32.98 22.27
N VAL A 48 20.63 33.67 21.67
CA VAL A 48 20.66 34.04 20.24
C VAL A 48 21.43 35.36 20.02
N ASP A 49 21.40 36.27 20.98
CA ASP A 49 22.08 37.57 20.87
C ASP A 49 23.60 37.50 21.10
N ALA A 50 24.11 36.39 21.67
CA ALA A 50 25.54 36.20 21.93
C ALA A 50 26.33 35.63 20.73
N MET A 51 25.67 35.15 19.67
CA MET A 51 26.32 34.48 18.53
C MET A 51 26.47 35.36 17.28
N ALA A 52 25.83 36.53 17.25
CA ALA A 52 25.79 37.43 16.08
C ALA A 52 26.98 38.41 15.96
N THR A 53 27.96 38.38 16.87
CA THR A 53 29.05 39.38 16.92
C THR A 53 30.45 38.84 16.59
N ARG A 54 30.57 37.65 15.97
CA ARG A 54 31.89 37.05 15.76
C ARG A 54 32.06 36.24 14.47
N SER A 55 32.02 36.89 13.30
CA SER A 55 32.89 36.52 12.16
C SER A 55 32.74 37.49 10.98
N ASP A 56 33.34 38.68 11.11
CA ASP A 56 33.86 39.41 9.95
C ASP A 56 35.38 39.31 10.04
N SER A 57 36.02 38.65 9.06
CA SER A 57 37.33 39.01 8.48
C SER A 57 37.99 37.83 7.72
N GLN A 58 38.53 38.19 6.55
CA GLN A 58 39.63 37.58 5.76
C GLN A 58 39.33 36.68 4.54
N ASP A 59 39.08 37.34 3.40
CA ASP A 59 39.98 37.54 2.23
C ASP A 59 40.82 36.40 1.55
N VAL A 60 40.71 36.43 0.20
CA VAL A 60 41.75 36.22 -0.87
C VAL A 60 41.92 34.83 -1.52
N SER A 61 41.75 34.82 -2.87
CA SER A 61 42.27 33.86 -3.88
C SER A 61 43.39 34.55 -4.71
N PRO A 62 44.05 33.99 -5.76
CA PRO A 62 44.11 32.62 -6.33
C PRO A 62 45.56 32.16 -6.70
N LEU A 63 45.78 30.95 -7.27
CA LEU A 63 46.68 30.66 -8.43
C LEU A 63 46.97 29.17 -8.74
N SER A 64 46.99 28.88 -10.05
CA SER A 64 47.86 27.99 -10.85
C SER A 64 47.88 26.44 -10.73
N ARG A 65 47.53 25.81 -11.87
CA ARG A 65 48.05 24.55 -12.46
C ARG A 65 49.55 24.67 -12.84
N PRO A 66 50.36 23.59 -13.04
CA PRO A 66 50.21 22.68 -14.21
C PRO A 66 50.76 21.22 -14.11
N GLN A 67 50.39 20.41 -15.14
CA GLN A 67 51.09 19.30 -15.84
C GLN A 67 51.56 18.05 -15.04
N GLY A 68 51.55 16.80 -15.56
CA GLY A 68 51.23 16.25 -16.88
C GLY A 68 51.45 14.72 -16.92
N ALA A 69 51.31 14.13 -18.13
CA ALA A 69 51.79 12.82 -18.60
C ALA A 69 51.08 11.56 -18.01
N ASP A 70 50.67 10.51 -18.75
CA ASP A 70 51.13 9.95 -20.03
C ASP A 70 50.01 9.28 -20.85
N GLU A 71 50.19 9.31 -22.17
CA GLU A 71 49.53 8.51 -23.23
C GLU A 71 50.21 7.14 -23.42
N ASN A 72 49.48 6.18 -24.01
CA ASN A 72 49.87 5.26 -25.11
C ASN A 72 49.39 3.81 -24.92
N THR A 73 48.30 3.39 -25.57
CA THR A 73 48.12 2.78 -26.94
C THR A 73 48.07 1.23 -26.91
N PRO A 74 47.55 0.54 -27.97
CA PRO A 74 46.48 -0.46 -27.87
C PRO A 74 46.95 -1.84 -28.38
N LEU A 75 46.05 -2.81 -28.65
CA LEU A 75 46.10 -3.66 -29.86
C LEU A 75 44.95 -4.68 -29.97
N LEU A 76 44.57 -4.90 -31.23
CA LEU A 76 43.59 -5.85 -31.77
C LEU A 76 44.04 -7.32 -31.68
N GLY A 77 43.08 -8.24 -31.80
CA GLY A 77 43.28 -9.62 -32.25
C GLY A 77 41.97 -10.27 -32.70
N THR A 78 41.90 -10.62 -34.00
CA THR A 78 40.79 -11.27 -34.73
C THR A 78 40.99 -12.80 -34.86
N THR A 79 39.98 -13.49 -35.44
CA THR A 79 39.95 -14.86 -36.05
C THR A 79 39.71 -16.04 -35.08
N ASP A 80 39.02 -17.14 -35.37
CA ASP A 80 38.07 -17.58 -36.42
C ASP A 80 37.50 -18.97 -36.01
N SER A 81 36.33 -19.32 -36.57
CA SER A 81 35.85 -20.66 -37.01
C SER A 81 35.57 -21.85 -36.04
N SER A 82 34.33 -22.38 -36.15
CA SER A 82 33.90 -23.79 -36.39
C SER A 82 32.56 -24.07 -35.67
N ALA A 83 31.42 -24.16 -36.37
CA ALA A 83 30.89 -25.28 -37.15
C ALA A 83 30.52 -26.54 -36.33
N THR A 84 29.23 -26.75 -36.06
CA THR A 84 28.58 -28.07 -36.22
C THR A 84 27.05 -27.98 -36.21
N THR A 85 26.49 -28.36 -37.36
CA THR A 85 25.11 -28.75 -37.66
C THR A 85 24.70 -30.02 -36.93
N ASN A 86 23.40 -30.18 -36.61
CA ASN A 86 22.72 -31.46 -36.75
C ASN A 86 21.21 -31.29 -36.96
N HIS A 87 20.75 -31.80 -38.12
CA HIS A 87 19.37 -32.09 -38.48
C HIS A 87 18.85 -33.28 -37.68
N LEU A 88 17.54 -33.34 -37.40
CA LEU A 88 16.81 -34.60 -37.43
C LEU A 88 15.30 -34.40 -37.66
N THR A 89 14.80 -35.31 -38.48
CA THR A 89 13.60 -35.35 -39.30
C THR A 89 12.35 -35.82 -38.55
N VAL A 90 11.20 -35.30 -39.00
CA VAL A 90 9.83 -35.75 -38.69
C VAL A 90 9.46 -36.96 -39.56
N PRO A 91 8.60 -37.88 -39.07
CA PRO A 91 7.72 -38.62 -39.96
C PRO A 91 6.23 -38.32 -39.69
N ARG A 92 5.50 -38.19 -40.80
CA ARG A 92 4.06 -38.03 -40.95
C ARG A 92 3.49 -39.33 -41.53
N THR A 93 2.39 -39.84 -40.99
CA THR A 93 1.37 -40.70 -41.66
C THR A 93 0.08 -40.52 -40.82
N GLY A 94 -1.12 -40.22 -41.31
CA GLY A 94 -1.83 -40.65 -42.52
C GLY A 94 -3.04 -41.51 -42.09
N ARG A 95 -4.20 -40.90 -41.77
CA ARG A 95 -5.47 -40.91 -42.55
C ARG A 95 -6.26 -42.23 -42.51
N GLY A 96 -7.49 -42.20 -41.97
CA GLY A 96 -8.51 -43.25 -42.10
C GLY A 96 -9.84 -42.85 -41.44
N ARG A 97 -10.96 -43.03 -42.13
CA ARG A 97 -12.31 -42.50 -41.87
C ARG A 97 -13.34 -43.64 -42.09
N ARG A 98 -14.37 -43.76 -41.24
CA ARG A 98 -15.72 -44.40 -41.38
C ARG A 98 -16.21 -44.78 -39.97
N ASP A 99 -17.33 -44.32 -39.43
CA ASP A 99 -18.77 -44.44 -39.77
C ASP A 99 -19.48 -45.55 -38.96
N SER A 100 -20.54 -45.11 -38.24
CA SER A 100 -21.80 -45.76 -37.81
C SER A 100 -21.89 -46.88 -36.75
N ASP A 101 -22.81 -46.59 -35.80
CA ASP A 101 -23.83 -47.40 -35.10
C ASP A 101 -23.55 -48.19 -33.80
N ASP A 102 -24.31 -47.75 -32.77
CA ASP A 102 -25.00 -48.42 -31.66
C ASP A 102 -24.63 -49.87 -31.30
N SER A 103 -24.27 -50.10 -30.03
CA SER A 103 -25.17 -50.64 -28.99
C SER A 103 -24.40 -50.98 -27.70
N ASP A 104 -25.12 -50.97 -26.59
CA ASP A 104 -24.67 -51.18 -25.20
C ASP A 104 -23.78 -52.41 -24.98
N GLU A 105 -22.64 -52.22 -24.30
CA GLU A 105 -22.04 -53.25 -23.44
C GLU A 105 -21.24 -52.61 -22.31
N VAL A 106 -21.58 -53.00 -21.09
CA VAL A 106 -20.92 -52.62 -19.84
C VAL A 106 -19.72 -53.53 -19.66
N ASP A 107 -18.51 -52.98 -19.74
CA ASP A 107 -17.28 -53.69 -19.33
C ASP A 107 -16.59 -52.97 -18.18
N GLU A 108 -16.45 -53.71 -17.09
CA GLU A 108 -15.64 -53.42 -15.91
C GLU A 108 -14.18 -53.15 -16.31
N ILE A 109 -13.63 -52.01 -15.88
CA ILE A 109 -12.21 -51.68 -16.05
C ILE A 109 -11.43 -52.34 -14.90
N ASP A 110 -10.49 -53.22 -15.25
CA ASP A 110 -9.56 -53.91 -14.36
C ASP A 110 -8.62 -52.89 -13.65
N PRO A 111 -8.51 -52.89 -12.30
CA PRO A 111 -7.73 -51.91 -11.55
C PRO A 111 -6.20 -51.94 -11.76
N ASN A 112 -5.66 -52.91 -12.50
CA ASN A 112 -4.20 -53.13 -12.58
C ASN A 112 -3.52 -52.62 -13.86
N GLU A 113 -4.24 -51.95 -14.77
CA GLU A 113 -3.62 -51.46 -16.02
C GLU A 113 -2.98 -50.05 -15.87
N PHE A 114 -3.26 -49.34 -14.77
CA PHE A 114 -2.71 -48.00 -14.51
C PHE A 114 -1.26 -48.05 -14.01
N ASP A 115 -0.89 -49.09 -13.26
CA ASP A 115 0.46 -49.26 -12.71
C ASP A 115 1.49 -49.67 -13.77
N LEU A 116 1.05 -50.31 -14.86
CA LEU A 116 1.93 -50.71 -15.96
C LEU A 116 2.31 -49.57 -16.91
N LEU A 117 1.54 -48.46 -16.91
CA LEU A 117 1.85 -47.26 -17.70
C LEU A 117 2.83 -46.30 -17.02
N LEU A 118 3.03 -46.42 -15.70
CA LEU A 118 3.99 -45.60 -14.94
C LEU A 118 5.42 -46.18 -14.93
N ALA A 119 5.62 -47.42 -15.40
CA ALA A 119 6.90 -48.12 -15.33
C ALA A 119 7.85 -47.90 -16.53
N ARG A 120 7.47 -47.13 -17.55
CA ARG A 120 8.33 -46.86 -18.73
C ARG A 120 8.48 -45.37 -19.02
N SER A 121 9.40 -44.71 -18.33
CA SER A 121 10.50 -43.93 -18.93
C SER A 121 11.14 -42.95 -17.94
N VAL A 122 12.29 -43.34 -17.37
CA VAL A 122 13.33 -42.40 -16.91
C VAL A 122 14.67 -42.98 -17.35
N PRO A 123 15.50 -42.24 -18.11
CA PRO A 123 16.93 -42.34 -18.02
C PRO A 123 17.46 -41.29 -17.04
N THR A 124 18.31 -41.78 -16.16
CA THR A 124 19.02 -41.16 -15.03
C THR A 124 20.04 -40.10 -15.44
N SER A 125 20.11 -38.99 -14.70
CA SER A 125 21.38 -38.43 -14.18
C SER A 125 21.17 -37.17 -13.31
N GLY A 126 21.51 -37.28 -12.02
CA GLY A 126 22.09 -36.17 -11.22
C GLY A 126 21.22 -35.47 -10.16
N GLY A 127 21.47 -35.77 -8.88
CA GLY A 127 21.39 -34.79 -7.77
C GLY A 127 20.28 -34.96 -6.73
N PHE A 128 20.43 -35.94 -5.83
CA PHE A 128 19.79 -36.12 -4.51
C PHE A 128 18.95 -34.96 -3.93
N LEU A 129 17.62 -35.17 -3.84
CA LEU A 129 16.73 -34.89 -2.69
C LEU A 129 15.50 -35.81 -2.87
N GLU A 130 15.17 -36.61 -1.86
CA GLU A 130 14.04 -37.57 -1.86
C GLU A 130 12.70 -36.88 -2.15
N PRO A 131 11.77 -37.48 -2.91
CA PRO A 131 10.43 -36.96 -3.04
C PRO A 131 9.60 -37.35 -1.81
N GLU A 132 9.15 -36.36 -1.03
CA GLU A 132 8.07 -36.55 -0.06
C GLU A 132 6.83 -37.12 -0.78
N SER A 133 6.29 -38.19 -0.22
CA SER A 133 5.10 -38.88 -0.70
C SER A 133 3.89 -37.93 -0.72
N THR A 134 3.35 -37.72 -1.91
CA THR A 134 2.11 -36.99 -2.14
C THR A 134 0.92 -37.93 -1.95
N GLU A 135 0.57 -38.22 -0.69
CA GLU A 135 -0.74 -38.76 -0.35
C GLU A 135 -1.71 -37.62 0.03
N ASN A 136 -2.89 -37.60 -0.60
CA ASN A 136 -3.95 -36.61 -0.38
C ASN A 136 -4.46 -36.60 1.07
N PRO A 137 -4.51 -35.44 1.76
CA PRO A 137 -5.03 -35.33 3.13
C PRO A 137 -6.56 -35.57 3.27
N LEU A 138 -7.29 -35.54 2.15
CA LEU A 138 -8.76 -35.61 2.12
C LEU A 138 -9.35 -37.02 2.35
N LEU A 139 -8.53 -38.07 2.37
CA LEU A 139 -8.98 -39.46 2.55
C LEU A 139 -8.70 -40.03 3.95
N ARG A 140 -8.22 -39.23 4.90
CA ARG A 140 -8.08 -39.69 6.29
C ARG A 140 -9.39 -39.53 7.06
N GLY A 141 -10.09 -40.64 7.26
CA GLY A 141 -11.06 -40.79 8.34
C GLY A 141 -10.40 -40.53 9.70
N ALA A 142 -11.21 -40.05 10.65
CA ALA A 142 -10.77 -39.55 11.96
C ALA A 142 -9.79 -40.52 12.68
N ARG A 143 -8.52 -40.11 12.85
CA ARG A 143 -7.58 -40.86 13.70
C ARG A 143 -7.79 -40.47 15.16
N ARG A 144 -8.28 -41.43 15.95
CA ARG A 144 -8.06 -41.48 17.41
C ARG A 144 -6.56 -41.66 17.65
N TYR A 145 -5.98 -40.81 18.49
CA TYR A 145 -4.63 -41.00 19.02
C TYR A 145 -4.67 -42.15 20.04
N SER A 146 -4.17 -43.33 19.67
CA SER A 146 -3.76 -44.36 20.64
C SER A 146 -2.25 -44.24 20.85
N SER A 147 -1.84 -43.84 22.04
CA SER A 147 -0.45 -43.86 22.47
C SER A 147 0.05 -45.30 22.56
N VAL A 148 0.94 -45.69 21.65
CA VAL A 148 1.64 -46.97 21.70
C VAL A 148 2.71 -46.87 22.80
N SER A 149 2.41 -47.44 23.96
CA SER A 149 3.39 -47.77 24.99
C SER A 149 4.26 -48.93 24.50
N ARG A 150 5.58 -48.77 24.61
CA ARG A 150 6.60 -49.80 24.36
C ARG A 150 6.28 -51.09 25.12
N GLN A 151 5.96 -52.16 24.40
CA GLN A 151 5.87 -53.50 24.96
C GLN A 151 7.24 -54.16 24.86
N ARG A 152 7.92 -54.25 26.00
CA ARG A 152 9.07 -55.14 26.22
C ARG A 152 8.49 -56.51 26.56
N ALA A 153 8.80 -57.50 25.74
CA ALA A 153 8.41 -58.89 25.98
C ALA A 153 9.27 -59.46 27.10
N ASP A 154 8.63 -59.97 28.16
CA ASP A 154 9.14 -61.07 29.00
C ASP A 154 7.93 -61.80 29.60
N GLY A 155 7.93 -63.13 29.44
CA GLY A 155 6.86 -64.05 29.86
C GLY A 155 6.96 -64.47 31.34
N PRO A 156 6.03 -65.33 31.81
CA PRO A 156 5.58 -65.32 33.21
C PRO A 156 6.25 -66.39 34.12
N SER A 157 6.05 -66.15 35.43
CA SER A 157 5.96 -67.11 36.56
C SER A 157 7.24 -67.48 37.33
N SER A 158 7.28 -67.05 38.59
CA SER A 158 7.77 -67.83 39.74
C SER A 158 6.96 -67.43 40.98
N PRO A 159 6.53 -68.35 41.86
CA PRO A 159 5.55 -68.08 42.91
C PRO A 159 6.20 -68.09 44.30
N TYR A 160 6.25 -66.97 45.02
CA TYR A 160 6.54 -67.00 46.47
C TYR A 160 5.91 -65.81 47.22
N LEU A 161 5.04 -66.19 48.17
CA LEU A 161 4.88 -65.68 49.55
C LEU A 161 4.25 -64.30 49.80
N ASP A 162 3.06 -64.36 50.41
CA ASP A 162 2.65 -63.76 51.69
C ASP A 162 3.12 -62.34 52.03
N ALA A 163 2.16 -61.41 52.19
CA ALA A 163 1.78 -60.87 53.50
C ALA A 163 0.78 -59.71 53.35
N GLU A 164 -0.02 -59.55 54.39
CA GLU A 164 -1.13 -58.63 54.63
C GLU A 164 -0.70 -57.15 54.78
N ASP A 165 -1.69 -56.31 55.12
CA ASP A 165 -1.65 -54.90 55.55
C ASP A 165 -1.67 -53.84 54.45
N ASP A 166 -2.44 -52.75 54.52
CA ASP A 166 -3.53 -52.25 55.36
C ASP A 166 -4.03 -50.99 54.64
N ASP A 167 -5.27 -50.62 54.92
CA ASP A 167 -6.09 -49.57 54.34
C ASP A 167 -5.44 -48.21 54.03
N GLY A 168 -5.91 -47.57 52.95
CA GLY A 168 -5.76 -46.13 52.76
C GLY A 168 -5.84 -45.67 51.31
N ASP A 169 -7.03 -45.69 50.72
CA ASP A 169 -7.29 -45.08 49.41
C ASP A 169 -7.96 -43.70 49.60
N PRO A 170 -7.23 -42.56 49.60
CA PRO A 170 -7.83 -41.25 49.51
C PRO A 170 -7.83 -40.76 48.06
N LEU A 171 -9.02 -40.78 47.47
CA LEU A 171 -9.52 -39.78 46.51
C LEU A 171 -8.62 -39.48 45.29
N LEU A 172 -8.85 -40.19 44.18
CA LEU A 172 -8.58 -39.62 42.86
C LEU A 172 -9.42 -38.35 42.69
N PRO A 173 -8.82 -37.16 42.45
CA PRO A 173 -9.60 -36.01 42.07
C PRO A 173 -10.12 -36.24 40.65
N ASN A 174 -11.46 -36.33 40.55
CA ASN A 174 -12.17 -36.11 39.31
C ASN A 174 -11.75 -34.76 38.72
N SER A 175 -10.84 -34.79 37.74
CA SER A 175 -10.60 -33.66 36.83
C SER A 175 -11.11 -34.05 35.44
N HIS A 176 -12.42 -34.28 35.36
CA HIS A 176 -13.18 -33.86 34.17
C HIS A 176 -13.23 -32.33 34.17
N ASP A 177 -12.09 -31.69 33.92
CA ASP A 177 -12.12 -30.36 33.32
C ASP A 177 -12.19 -30.58 31.81
N ASP A 178 -13.43 -30.59 31.31
CA ASP A 178 -13.74 -30.28 29.92
C ASP A 178 -13.21 -28.87 29.61
N ALA A 179 -11.89 -28.75 29.45
CA ALA A 179 -11.27 -27.57 28.87
C ALA A 179 -11.76 -27.51 27.42
N LYS A 180 -12.90 -26.83 27.21
CA LYS A 180 -13.49 -26.53 25.90
C LYS A 180 -12.35 -26.25 24.92
N ALA A 181 -12.05 -27.22 24.06
CA ALA A 181 -11.02 -27.07 23.05
C ALA A 181 -11.40 -25.81 22.26
N SER A 182 -10.52 -24.81 22.28
CA SER A 182 -10.81 -23.55 21.60
C SER A 182 -11.08 -23.84 20.12
N PRO A 183 -12.09 -23.21 19.50
CA PRO A 183 -12.32 -23.35 18.06
C PRO A 183 -11.19 -22.71 17.22
N TYR A 184 -10.24 -22.01 17.86
CA TYR A 184 -9.11 -21.35 17.23
C TYR A 184 -7.83 -22.17 17.36
N LEU A 185 -6.97 -22.06 16.34
CA LEU A 185 -5.68 -22.75 16.29
C LEU A 185 -4.73 -22.24 17.39
N ASN A 186 -3.71 -23.04 17.71
CA ASN A 186 -2.65 -22.72 18.69
C ASN A 186 -3.15 -22.50 20.14
N GLY A 187 -4.27 -23.12 20.53
CA GLY A 187 -4.78 -23.08 21.91
C GLY A 187 -5.22 -21.69 22.40
N VAL A 188 -5.47 -20.75 21.48
CA VAL A 188 -5.87 -19.39 21.81
C VAL A 188 -7.32 -19.38 22.29
N SER A 189 -7.62 -18.97 23.52
CA SER A 189 -9.00 -18.90 24.02
C SER A 189 -9.86 -17.92 23.21
N THR A 190 -11.17 -18.17 23.12
CA THR A 190 -12.10 -17.32 22.35
C THR A 190 -12.02 -15.84 22.73
N ARG A 191 -11.94 -15.52 24.02
CA ARG A 191 -11.79 -14.13 24.50
C ARG A 191 -10.48 -13.50 24.03
N ARG A 192 -9.39 -14.26 24.08
CA ARG A 192 -8.07 -13.81 23.64
C ARG A 192 -8.04 -13.58 22.13
N PHE A 193 -8.65 -14.47 21.36
CA PHE A 193 -8.78 -14.31 19.91
C PHE A 193 -9.52 -13.01 19.55
N TRP A 194 -10.71 -12.79 20.10
CA TRP A 194 -11.49 -11.57 19.80
C TRP A 194 -10.78 -10.28 20.24
N CYS A 195 -10.01 -10.33 21.32
CA CYS A 195 -9.15 -9.23 21.74
C CYS A 195 -8.07 -8.91 20.70
N ILE A 196 -7.31 -9.93 20.25
CA ILE A 196 -6.29 -9.77 19.20
C ILE A 196 -6.93 -9.32 17.90
N PHE A 197 -8.05 -9.92 17.50
CA PHE A 197 -8.73 -9.62 16.26
C PHE A 197 -9.26 -8.19 16.24
N SER A 198 -9.93 -7.72 17.31
CA SER A 198 -10.39 -6.33 17.45
C SER A 198 -9.24 -5.32 17.37
N MET A 199 -8.11 -5.64 18.01
CA MET A 199 -6.90 -4.82 17.91
C MET A 199 -6.36 -4.78 16.47
N ILE A 200 -6.30 -5.92 15.76
CA ILE A 200 -5.84 -5.94 14.37
C ILE A 200 -6.80 -5.14 13.47
N LEU A 201 -8.11 -5.25 13.67
CA LEU A 201 -9.09 -4.43 12.95
C LEU A 201 -8.86 -2.94 13.22
N THR A 202 -8.65 -2.56 14.49
CA THR A 202 -8.39 -1.17 14.89
C THR A 202 -7.12 -0.64 14.22
N LEU A 203 -6.03 -1.40 14.23
CA LEU A 203 -4.79 -1.00 13.56
C LEU A 203 -4.96 -0.92 12.05
N ASN A 204 -5.61 -1.91 11.43
CA ASN A 204 -5.89 -1.89 10.00
C ASN A 204 -6.73 -0.65 9.61
N PHE A 205 -7.71 -0.27 10.44
CA PHE A 205 -8.47 0.96 10.27
C PHE A 205 -7.57 2.19 10.29
N ILE A 206 -6.74 2.34 11.32
CA ILE A 206 -5.85 3.49 11.51
C ILE A 206 -4.84 3.60 10.35
N ALA A 207 -4.23 2.51 9.90
CA ALA A 207 -3.32 2.53 8.75
C ALA A 207 -4.01 3.01 7.46
N CYS A 208 -5.24 2.57 7.21
CA CYS A 208 -6.00 2.95 6.02
C CYS A 208 -6.51 4.39 6.10
N PHE A 209 -6.91 4.82 7.29
CA PHE A 209 -7.25 6.20 7.61
C PHE A 209 -6.05 7.12 7.37
N ASP A 210 -4.89 6.84 7.96
CA ASP A 210 -3.64 7.60 7.76
C ASP A 210 -3.17 7.64 6.30
N GLY A 211 -3.33 6.53 5.58
CA GLY A 211 -2.95 6.46 4.17
C GLY A 211 -3.79 7.37 3.25
N THR A 212 -4.98 7.78 3.70
CA THR A 212 -5.95 8.55 2.89
C THR A 212 -6.36 9.88 3.49
N ILE A 213 -6.01 10.17 4.75
CA ILE A 213 -6.29 11.45 5.42
C ILE A 213 -5.78 12.64 4.62
N MET A 214 -4.62 12.45 4.00
CA MET A 214 -3.96 13.46 3.19
C MET A 214 -4.63 13.74 1.85
N ALA A 215 -5.66 12.96 1.44
CA ALA A 215 -6.34 13.22 0.19
C ALA A 215 -6.88 14.65 0.15
N SER A 216 -7.58 15.11 1.18
CA SER A 216 -8.11 16.48 1.23
C SER A 216 -7.25 17.47 2.03
N SER A 217 -6.39 17.03 2.94
CA SER A 217 -5.56 17.93 3.75
C SER A 217 -4.21 18.28 3.13
N HIS A 218 -3.73 17.54 2.11
CA HIS A 218 -2.42 17.83 1.51
C HIS A 218 -2.27 19.27 1.00
N PRO A 219 -3.27 19.95 0.38
CA PRO A 219 -3.05 21.32 -0.10
C PRO A 219 -2.80 22.27 1.07
N VAL A 220 -3.57 22.17 2.16
CA VAL A 220 -3.40 22.95 3.40
C VAL A 220 -2.02 22.73 4.01
N ILE A 221 -1.61 21.47 4.19
CA ILE A 221 -0.31 21.12 4.79
C ILE A 221 0.83 21.66 3.93
N THR A 222 0.72 21.54 2.60
CA THR A 222 1.78 22.00 1.70
C THR A 222 1.86 23.51 1.60
N SER A 223 0.73 24.21 1.71
CA SER A 223 0.66 25.65 1.85
C SER A 223 1.31 26.13 3.15
N TYR A 224 1.08 25.43 4.27
CA TYR A 224 1.72 25.75 5.55
C TYR A 224 3.25 25.73 5.47
N PHE A 225 3.82 24.79 4.70
CA PHE A 225 5.27 24.69 4.49
C PHE A 225 5.79 25.49 3.29
N ASN A 226 4.95 26.21 2.55
CA ASN A 226 5.28 26.86 1.28
C ASN A 226 5.95 25.91 0.27
N ALA A 227 5.49 24.66 0.20
CA ALA A 227 6.07 23.61 -0.63
C ALA A 227 4.99 22.79 -1.35
N SER A 228 4.00 23.45 -1.95
CA SER A 228 2.95 22.83 -2.77
C SER A 228 3.49 22.02 -3.94
N ASN A 229 4.65 22.42 -4.49
CA ASN A 229 5.36 21.61 -5.47
C ASN A 229 5.81 20.24 -4.95
N SER A 230 5.98 20.06 -3.65
CA SER A 230 6.38 18.80 -3.04
C SER A 230 5.19 17.97 -2.54
N ALA A 231 3.95 18.38 -2.81
CA ALA A 231 2.74 17.75 -2.28
C ALA A 231 2.65 16.23 -2.51
N SER A 232 3.05 15.78 -3.70
CA SER A 232 2.99 14.36 -4.06
C SER A 232 3.91 13.49 -3.22
N TRP A 233 5.00 14.03 -2.65
CA TRP A 233 5.90 13.29 -1.77
C TRP A 233 5.20 12.78 -0.51
N LEU A 234 4.17 13.47 -0.03
CA LEU A 234 3.50 13.15 1.23
C LEU A 234 2.77 11.81 1.18
N SER A 235 2.04 11.57 0.08
CA SER A 235 1.37 10.28 -0.15
C SER A 235 2.34 9.26 -0.76
N THR A 236 3.23 9.70 -1.64
CA THR A 236 4.15 8.80 -2.35
C THR A 236 5.16 8.15 -1.41
N ALA A 237 5.76 8.89 -0.48
CA ALA A 237 6.73 8.34 0.47
C ALA A 237 6.09 7.27 1.36
N PHE A 238 4.88 7.54 1.87
CA PHE A 238 4.10 6.59 2.65
C PHE A 238 3.77 5.32 1.86
N LEU A 239 3.21 5.45 0.65
CA LEU A 239 2.81 4.29 -0.16
C LEU A 239 4.01 3.49 -0.64
N LEU A 240 5.12 4.15 -0.98
CA LEU A 240 6.34 3.52 -1.44
C LEU A 240 6.98 2.66 -0.35
N THR A 241 7.17 3.19 0.86
CA THR A 241 7.72 2.41 1.97
C THR A 241 6.74 1.36 2.45
N SER A 242 5.44 1.68 2.51
CA SER A 242 4.41 0.67 2.82
C SER A 242 4.49 -0.49 1.84
N THR A 243 4.56 -0.26 0.53
CA THR A 243 4.60 -1.34 -0.46
C THR A 243 5.91 -2.13 -0.42
N SER A 244 7.03 -1.44 -0.25
CA SER A 244 8.36 -2.05 -0.40
C SER A 244 8.75 -2.95 0.78
N PHE A 245 8.33 -2.59 2.01
CA PHE A 245 8.74 -3.30 3.22
C PHE A 245 7.79 -4.46 3.60
N GLN A 246 6.59 -4.54 3.02
CA GLN A 246 5.62 -5.62 3.31
C GLN A 246 6.19 -7.04 3.10
N PRO A 247 6.80 -7.37 1.95
CA PRO A 247 7.32 -8.73 1.72
C PRO A 247 8.46 -9.09 2.68
N LEU A 248 9.32 -8.11 2.97
CA LEU A 248 10.45 -8.27 3.89
C LEU A 248 9.96 -8.58 5.31
N LEU A 249 8.98 -7.80 5.81
CA LEU A 249 8.44 -7.97 7.15
C LEU A 249 7.64 -9.27 7.31
N GLY A 250 6.91 -9.69 6.27
CA GLY A 250 6.24 -11.00 6.26
C GLY A 250 7.24 -12.15 6.48
N ARG A 251 8.37 -12.12 5.77
CA ARG A 251 9.42 -13.16 5.88
C ARG A 251 10.17 -13.12 7.20
N ILE A 252 10.51 -11.94 7.70
CA ILE A 252 11.11 -11.77 9.03
C ILE A 252 10.19 -12.39 10.10
N SER A 253 8.87 -12.31 9.91
CA SER A 253 7.93 -12.92 10.84
C SER A 253 7.80 -14.44 10.75
N ASP A 254 8.17 -15.04 9.61
CA ASP A 254 8.24 -16.51 9.48
C ASP A 254 9.40 -17.08 10.31
N SER A 255 10.51 -16.34 10.44
CA SER A 255 11.73 -16.81 11.13
C SER A 255 11.80 -16.48 12.62
N VAL A 256 11.51 -15.21 12.98
CA VAL A 256 11.62 -14.71 14.36
C VAL A 256 10.33 -14.97 15.16
N GLY A 257 9.24 -15.35 14.47
CA GLY A 257 7.89 -15.45 15.01
C GLY A 257 7.09 -14.16 14.79
N ARG A 258 5.77 -14.23 14.97
CA ARG A 258 4.87 -13.12 14.59
C ARG A 258 4.95 -11.90 15.50
N LYS A 259 5.11 -12.10 16.81
CA LYS A 259 4.95 -11.03 17.81
C LYS A 259 6.03 -9.92 17.74
N PRO A 260 7.34 -10.22 17.70
CA PRO A 260 8.36 -9.17 17.71
C PRO A 260 8.28 -8.20 16.53
N PRO A 261 8.22 -8.63 15.25
CA PRO A 261 8.13 -7.70 14.14
C PRO A 261 6.81 -6.91 14.17
N TYR A 262 5.74 -7.51 14.71
CA TYR A 262 4.46 -6.82 14.82
C TYR A 262 4.52 -5.65 15.81
N LEU A 263 5.12 -5.85 16.99
CA LEU A 263 5.34 -4.77 17.97
C LEU A 263 6.26 -3.67 17.43
N ILE A 264 7.35 -4.05 16.74
CA ILE A 264 8.29 -3.08 16.14
C ILE A 264 7.57 -2.19 15.12
N THR A 265 6.78 -2.78 14.22
CA THR A 265 6.07 -2.01 13.19
C THR A 265 5.03 -1.07 13.78
N MET A 266 4.30 -1.49 14.83
CA MET A 266 3.39 -0.59 15.56
C MET A 266 4.13 0.56 16.26
N PHE A 267 5.24 0.27 16.91
CA PHE A 267 6.04 1.29 17.59
C PHE A 267 6.60 2.32 16.60
N ILE A 268 7.13 1.86 15.47
CA ILE A 268 7.57 2.73 14.38
C ILE A 268 6.40 3.59 13.89
N PHE A 269 5.22 3.01 13.68
CA PHE A 269 4.05 3.75 13.23
C PHE A 269 3.60 4.81 14.24
N ALA A 270 3.60 4.50 15.54
CA ALA A 270 3.29 5.47 16.61
C ALA A 270 4.29 6.63 16.62
N MET A 271 5.59 6.33 16.60
CA MET A 271 6.65 7.34 16.61
C MET A 271 6.66 8.18 15.33
N ALA A 272 6.40 7.57 14.18
CA ALA A 272 6.27 8.28 12.92
C ALA A 272 5.07 9.25 12.92
N ASN A 273 3.95 8.88 13.54
CA ASN A 273 2.81 9.79 13.72
C ASN A 273 3.13 10.97 14.65
N VAL A 274 3.85 10.73 15.76
CA VAL A 274 4.35 11.82 16.62
C VAL A 274 5.29 12.74 15.84
N TRP A 275 6.18 12.17 15.03
CA TRP A 275 7.10 12.94 14.18
C TRP A 275 6.33 13.75 13.13
N CYS A 276 5.30 13.18 12.49
CA CYS A 276 4.41 13.90 11.58
C CYS A 276 3.74 15.10 12.27
N ALA A 277 3.18 14.91 13.47
CA ALA A 277 2.49 15.96 14.22
C ALA A 277 3.43 17.10 14.66
N THR A 278 4.70 16.79 14.93
CA THR A 278 5.70 17.74 15.44
C THR A 278 6.65 18.28 14.35
N ALA A 279 6.43 17.91 13.09
CA ALA A 279 7.30 18.33 11.99
C ALA A 279 7.32 19.86 11.81
N THR A 280 8.53 20.40 11.64
CA THR A 280 8.81 21.83 11.45
C THR A 280 9.25 22.17 10.02
N SER A 281 9.56 21.17 9.20
CA SER A 281 9.93 21.34 7.79
C SER A 281 9.30 20.28 6.90
N MET A 282 9.07 20.63 5.62
CA MET A 282 8.51 19.71 4.62
C MET A 282 9.35 18.43 4.48
N THR A 283 10.68 18.56 4.42
CA THR A 283 11.58 17.42 4.29
C THR A 283 11.49 16.47 5.49
N SER A 284 11.49 17.02 6.71
CA SER A 284 11.30 16.24 7.94
C SER A 284 9.96 15.51 7.93
N PHE A 285 8.90 16.19 7.48
CA PHE A 285 7.57 15.62 7.35
C PHE A 285 7.52 14.49 6.30
N ILE A 286 8.19 14.62 5.16
CA ILE A 286 8.30 13.55 4.15
C ILE A 286 8.99 12.30 4.72
N PHE A 287 10.07 12.48 5.49
CA PHE A 287 10.72 11.35 6.17
C PHE A 287 9.83 10.70 7.23
N ALA A 288 9.10 11.50 7.99
CA ALA A 288 8.10 10.99 8.93
C ALA A 288 7.00 10.20 8.21
N ARG A 289 6.50 10.67 7.05
CA ARG A 289 5.55 9.93 6.19
C ARG A 289 6.13 8.62 5.67
N ALA A 290 7.41 8.60 5.28
CA ALA A 290 8.10 7.38 4.88
C ALA A 290 8.15 6.36 6.04
N ALA A 291 8.44 6.81 7.26
CA ALA A 291 8.41 5.97 8.45
C ALA A 291 6.99 5.48 8.78
N CYS A 292 5.96 6.32 8.61
CA CYS A 292 4.56 5.92 8.76
C CYS A 292 4.20 4.80 7.79
N GLY A 293 4.62 4.91 6.52
CA GLY A 293 4.38 3.88 5.52
C GLY A 293 5.00 2.54 5.89
N LEU A 294 6.24 2.54 6.38
CA LEU A 294 6.92 1.32 6.84
C LEU A 294 6.17 0.65 8.00
N GLY A 295 5.74 1.44 8.99
CA GLY A 295 4.94 0.95 10.12
C GLY A 295 3.58 0.41 9.70
N ALA A 296 2.84 1.18 8.89
CA ALA A 296 1.50 0.83 8.39
C ALA A 296 1.52 -0.43 7.50
N GLY A 297 2.44 -0.51 6.53
CA GLY A 297 2.57 -1.69 5.67
C GLY A 297 2.92 -2.95 6.47
N GLY A 298 3.85 -2.82 7.42
CA GLY A 298 4.23 -3.88 8.33
C GLY A 298 3.08 -4.40 9.17
N MET A 299 2.37 -3.51 9.87
CA MET A 299 1.28 -3.91 10.75
C MET A 299 0.08 -4.51 9.99
N MET A 300 -0.23 -4.01 8.78
CA MET A 300 -1.28 -4.60 7.94
C MET A 300 -0.92 -6.01 7.48
N THR A 301 0.31 -6.22 7.03
CA THR A 301 0.77 -7.54 6.56
C THR A 301 0.84 -8.53 7.71
N LEU A 302 1.49 -8.16 8.80
CA LEU A 302 1.65 -9.02 9.98
C LEU A 302 0.32 -9.31 10.66
N GLY A 303 -0.60 -8.34 10.73
CA GLY A 303 -1.95 -8.55 11.24
C GLY A 303 -2.73 -9.59 10.42
N SER A 304 -2.65 -9.51 9.09
CA SER A 304 -3.27 -10.48 8.18
C SER A 304 -2.68 -11.89 8.35
N ILE A 305 -1.36 -11.99 8.53
CA ILE A 305 -0.67 -13.25 8.79
C ILE A 305 -1.08 -13.82 10.16
N ILE A 306 -1.06 -13.02 11.22
CA ILE A 306 -1.44 -13.44 12.59
C ILE A 306 -2.85 -14.02 12.61
N ILE A 307 -3.80 -13.37 11.93
CA ILE A 307 -5.18 -13.90 11.82
C ILE A 307 -5.18 -15.24 11.09
N SER A 308 -4.47 -15.33 9.97
CA SER A 308 -4.39 -16.55 9.17
C SER A 308 -3.80 -17.74 9.96
N ASP A 309 -2.89 -17.48 10.90
CA ASP A 309 -2.30 -18.51 11.76
C ASP A 309 -3.21 -18.93 12.93
N MET A 310 -4.21 -18.12 13.31
CA MET A 310 -5.14 -18.42 14.41
C MET A 310 -6.46 -19.04 13.95
N VAL A 311 -6.82 -18.91 12.68
CA VAL A 311 -8.12 -19.36 12.14
C VAL A 311 -7.92 -20.49 11.13
N THR A 312 -8.86 -21.43 11.10
CA THR A 312 -8.83 -22.54 10.14
C THR A 312 -8.97 -22.02 8.71
N ILE A 313 -8.46 -22.79 7.75
CA ILE A 313 -8.38 -22.34 6.35
C ILE A 313 -9.76 -22.03 5.75
N GLU A 314 -10.80 -22.71 6.21
CA GLU A 314 -12.19 -22.52 5.80
C GLU A 314 -12.74 -21.17 6.28
N ALA A 315 -12.36 -20.74 7.49
CA ALA A 315 -12.81 -19.50 8.09
C ALA A 315 -11.95 -18.28 7.68
N ARG A 316 -10.74 -18.50 7.14
CA ARG A 316 -9.82 -17.41 6.71
C ARG A 316 -10.50 -16.40 5.78
N GLY A 317 -11.35 -16.87 4.86
CA GLY A 317 -12.06 -15.99 3.93
C GLY A 317 -12.98 -14.99 4.63
N GLU A 318 -13.66 -15.42 5.70
CA GLU A 318 -14.54 -14.56 6.51
C GLU A 318 -13.72 -13.49 7.25
N TYR A 319 -12.64 -13.88 7.94
CA TYR A 319 -11.83 -12.91 8.69
C TYR A 319 -11.08 -11.92 7.79
N GLN A 320 -10.65 -12.37 6.60
CA GLN A 320 -10.11 -11.47 5.58
C GLN A 320 -11.16 -10.51 5.03
N SER A 321 -12.44 -10.92 4.97
CA SER A 321 -13.51 -10.01 4.57
C SER A 321 -13.70 -8.86 5.56
N TYR A 322 -13.63 -9.13 6.88
CA TYR A 322 -13.66 -8.08 7.91
C TYR A 322 -12.48 -7.11 7.78
N LEU A 323 -11.26 -7.61 7.54
CA LEU A 323 -10.10 -6.75 7.27
C LEU A 323 -10.31 -5.84 6.06
N ASN A 324 -10.87 -6.37 4.97
CA ASN A 324 -11.16 -5.59 3.77
C ASN A 324 -12.27 -4.55 3.98
N ILE A 325 -13.31 -4.88 4.77
CA ILE A 325 -14.35 -3.92 5.15
C ILE A 325 -13.73 -2.78 5.96
N THR A 326 -12.91 -3.11 6.96
CA THR A 326 -12.22 -2.12 7.79
C THR A 326 -11.24 -1.27 6.98
N TYR A 327 -10.56 -1.86 5.99
CA TYR A 327 -9.73 -1.14 5.03
C TYR A 327 -10.56 -0.08 4.29
N GLY A 328 -11.70 -0.48 3.72
CA GLY A 328 -12.59 0.41 2.98
C GLY A 328 -13.17 1.55 3.84
N ILE A 329 -13.62 1.24 5.06
CA ILE A 329 -14.15 2.24 5.99
C ILE A 329 -13.04 3.21 6.42
N GLY A 330 -11.85 2.71 6.77
CA GLY A 330 -10.71 3.54 7.13
C GLY A 330 -10.31 4.49 6.00
N SER A 331 -10.17 3.96 4.78
CA SER A 331 -9.83 4.77 3.60
C SER A 331 -10.90 5.81 3.24
N ALA A 332 -12.18 5.46 3.37
CA ALA A 332 -13.27 6.40 3.11
C ALA A 332 -13.32 7.52 4.16
N LEU A 333 -13.19 7.17 5.44
CA LEU A 333 -13.19 8.15 6.53
C LEU A 333 -11.95 9.03 6.52
N GLY A 334 -10.78 8.50 6.17
CA GLY A 334 -9.56 9.29 6.01
C GLY A 334 -9.74 10.34 4.93
N ALA A 335 -10.10 9.92 3.71
CA ALA A 335 -10.32 10.85 2.59
C ALA A 335 -11.40 11.91 2.86
N ALA A 336 -12.40 11.58 3.70
CA ALA A 336 -13.49 12.48 4.05
C ALA A 336 -13.14 13.47 5.16
N LEU A 337 -12.54 12.98 6.25
CA LEU A 337 -12.36 13.74 7.49
C LEU A 337 -11.06 14.52 7.53
N GLY A 338 -10.07 14.21 6.68
CA GLY A 338 -8.78 14.90 6.68
C GLY A 338 -8.92 16.42 6.54
N GLY A 339 -9.80 16.89 5.65
CA GLY A 339 -10.03 18.32 5.46
C GLY A 339 -10.69 18.99 6.67
N ALA A 340 -11.64 18.31 7.31
CA ALA A 340 -12.29 18.81 8.52
C ALA A 340 -11.32 18.90 9.70
N MET A 341 -10.40 17.93 9.82
CA MET A 341 -9.33 17.97 10.83
C MET A 341 -8.36 19.12 10.56
N ALA A 342 -7.96 19.32 9.30
CA ALA A 342 -7.08 20.42 8.90
C ALA A 342 -7.67 21.79 9.27
N ASP A 343 -8.94 22.04 8.93
CA ASP A 343 -9.59 23.35 9.11
C ASP A 343 -9.95 23.65 10.58
N HIS A 344 -10.40 22.66 11.36
CA HIS A 344 -10.96 22.91 12.70
C HIS A 344 -10.03 22.59 13.87
N LEU A 345 -9.30 21.48 13.79
CA LEU A 345 -8.39 21.04 14.85
C LEU A 345 -6.96 21.50 14.57
N GLY A 346 -6.63 21.72 13.29
CA GLY A 346 -5.30 21.95 12.79
C GLY A 346 -4.68 20.64 12.30
N TRP A 347 -4.00 20.71 11.15
CA TRP A 347 -3.46 19.54 10.45
C TRP A 347 -2.53 18.65 11.28
N ARG A 348 -1.89 19.18 12.34
CA ARG A 348 -1.02 18.38 13.23
C ARG A 348 -1.79 17.32 14.00
N TRP A 349 -3.05 17.59 14.34
CA TRP A 349 -3.91 16.66 15.08
C TRP A 349 -4.39 15.49 14.23
N GLU A 350 -4.32 15.59 12.89
CA GLU A 350 -4.55 14.46 11.98
C GLU A 350 -3.69 13.25 12.36
N PHE A 351 -2.43 13.49 12.76
CA PHE A 351 -1.50 12.44 13.19
C PHE A 351 -1.52 12.25 14.71
N GLY A 352 -1.64 13.33 15.48
CA GLY A 352 -1.62 13.29 16.94
C GLY A 352 -2.72 12.41 17.56
N ILE A 353 -3.95 12.48 17.05
CA ILE A 353 -5.09 11.72 17.59
C ILE A 353 -4.90 10.20 17.41
N GLN A 354 -4.19 9.78 16.36
CA GLN A 354 -3.96 8.37 16.06
C GLN A 354 -2.99 7.69 17.05
N VAL A 355 -2.10 8.46 17.68
CA VAL A 355 -1.02 7.94 18.55
C VAL A 355 -1.59 7.17 19.74
N LEU A 356 -2.59 7.71 20.43
CA LEU A 356 -3.14 7.09 21.65
C LEU A 356 -3.77 5.71 21.37
N PRO A 357 -4.68 5.55 20.38
CA PRO A 357 -5.17 4.23 19.97
C PRO A 357 -4.08 3.25 19.58
N ILE A 358 -3.01 3.71 18.88
CA ILE A 358 -1.90 2.84 18.50
C ILE A 358 -1.15 2.34 19.75
N LEU A 359 -0.87 3.20 20.73
CA LEU A 359 -0.19 2.80 21.97
C LEU A 359 -1.01 1.80 22.79
N VAL A 360 -2.34 1.97 22.83
CA VAL A 360 -3.24 0.98 23.43
C VAL A 360 -3.13 -0.36 22.70
N CYS A 361 -3.10 -0.35 21.37
CA CYS A 361 -2.91 -1.56 20.57
C CYS A 361 -1.53 -2.19 20.78
N VAL A 362 -0.47 -1.42 20.98
CA VAL A 362 0.87 -1.93 21.34
C VAL A 362 0.81 -2.70 22.66
N LEU A 363 0.15 -2.13 23.67
CA LEU A 363 -0.02 -2.79 24.97
C LEU A 363 -0.84 -4.08 24.82
N VAL A 364 -1.96 -4.04 24.09
CA VAL A 364 -2.78 -5.23 23.83
C VAL A 364 -1.99 -6.29 23.07
N ALA A 365 -1.20 -5.92 22.06
CA ALA A 365 -0.36 -6.84 21.32
C ALA A 365 0.70 -7.48 22.22
N PHE A 366 1.30 -6.69 23.10
CA PHE A 366 2.30 -7.16 24.05
C PHE A 366 1.71 -8.17 25.05
N LEU A 367 0.48 -7.97 25.52
CA LEU A 367 -0.16 -8.86 26.49
C LEU A 367 -0.85 -10.06 25.84
N ALA A 368 -1.57 -9.85 24.74
CA ALA A 368 -2.47 -10.84 24.16
C ALA A 368 -1.82 -11.70 23.07
N VAL A 369 -0.86 -11.21 22.27
CA VAL A 369 -0.28 -12.03 21.19
C VAL A 369 0.68 -13.09 21.79
N PRO A 370 0.48 -14.39 21.49
CA PRO A 370 1.38 -15.44 21.96
C PRO A 370 2.81 -15.27 21.42
N HIS A 371 3.83 -15.56 22.23
CA HIS A 371 5.24 -15.43 21.83
C HIS A 371 5.66 -16.47 20.80
N ASP A 372 5.04 -17.64 20.81
CA ASP A 372 5.41 -18.79 19.97
C ASP A 372 4.58 -18.88 18.68
N LEU A 373 3.74 -17.87 18.42
CA LEU A 373 2.90 -17.86 17.23
C LEU A 373 3.76 -17.77 15.96
N GLY A 374 3.52 -18.69 15.02
CA GLY A 374 4.19 -18.75 13.72
C GLY A 374 5.55 -19.46 13.70
N ILE A 375 6.04 -19.97 14.83
CA ILE A 375 7.32 -20.68 14.88
C ILE A 375 7.08 -22.17 14.53
N VAL A 376 7.40 -22.57 13.31
CA VAL A 376 7.37 -23.98 12.88
C VAL A 376 8.82 -24.48 12.78
N GLY A 377 9.28 -25.20 13.82
CA GLY A 377 10.64 -25.77 13.85
C GLY A 377 11.67 -24.94 14.64
N LYS A 378 12.95 -25.03 14.29
CA LYS A 378 14.03 -24.24 14.92
C LYS A 378 13.87 -22.77 14.53
N ARG A 379 14.02 -21.87 15.51
CA ARG A 379 14.17 -20.43 15.25
C ARG A 379 15.38 -20.22 14.34
N GLU A 380 15.14 -19.69 13.14
CA GLU A 380 16.21 -19.21 12.28
C GLU A 380 16.69 -17.85 12.77
N THR A 381 18.00 -17.62 12.66
CA THR A 381 18.60 -16.33 13.02
C THR A 381 18.15 -15.28 11.99
N PHE A 382 18.05 -14.01 12.39
CA PHE A 382 17.65 -12.91 11.49
C PHE A 382 18.47 -12.88 10.18
N LEU A 383 19.75 -13.24 10.25
CA LEU A 383 20.64 -13.32 9.10
C LEU A 383 20.30 -14.49 8.15
N GLU A 384 19.96 -15.66 8.70
CA GLU A 384 19.59 -16.86 7.94
C GLU A 384 18.26 -16.64 7.21
N ALA A 385 17.31 -15.99 7.88
CA ALA A 385 16.04 -15.58 7.28
C ALA A 385 16.20 -14.60 6.10
N LEU A 386 17.18 -13.68 6.20
CA LEU A 386 17.51 -12.74 5.12
C LEU A 386 18.17 -13.43 3.93
N GLN A 387 18.89 -14.54 4.16
CA GLN A 387 19.55 -15.36 3.14
C GLN A 387 18.59 -16.34 2.44
N ALA A 388 17.58 -16.87 3.15
CA ALA A 388 16.54 -17.73 2.58
C ALA A 388 15.50 -16.96 1.72
N PHE A 389 15.46 -15.64 1.86
CA PHE A 389 14.63 -14.73 1.09
C PHE A 389 15.30 -14.31 -0.22
N ASP A 390 14.50 -14.03 -1.26
CA ASP A 390 14.96 -13.29 -2.45
C ASP A 390 15.18 -11.80 -2.10
N SER A 391 16.12 -11.58 -1.18
CA SER A 391 16.54 -10.27 -0.69
C SER A 391 17.10 -9.43 -1.82
N ARG A 392 17.76 -10.06 -2.80
CA ARG A 392 18.23 -9.43 -4.03
C ARG A 392 17.06 -8.88 -4.85
N GLY A 393 16.06 -9.72 -5.14
CA GLY A 393 14.87 -9.31 -5.88
C GLY A 393 14.08 -8.21 -5.18
N SER A 394 13.87 -8.33 -3.87
CA SER A 394 13.15 -7.32 -3.09
C SER A 394 13.88 -5.99 -3.03
N LEU A 395 15.21 -6.02 -2.84
CA LEU A 395 16.05 -4.83 -2.79
C LEU A 395 16.10 -4.15 -4.16
N LEU A 396 16.30 -4.91 -5.24
CA LEU A 396 16.31 -4.38 -6.60
C LEU A 396 14.95 -3.79 -6.98
N LEU A 397 13.84 -4.44 -6.60
CA LEU A 397 12.49 -3.91 -6.83
C LEU A 397 12.29 -2.59 -6.07
N THR A 398 12.59 -2.57 -4.78
CA THR A 398 12.47 -1.38 -3.92
C THR A 398 13.32 -0.24 -4.46
N MET A 399 14.57 -0.51 -4.80
CA MET A 399 15.50 0.46 -5.39
C MET A 399 14.96 1.00 -6.72
N SER A 400 14.50 0.12 -7.61
CA SER A 400 13.94 0.50 -8.91
C SER A 400 12.76 1.46 -8.76
N ILE A 401 11.76 1.08 -7.97
CA ILE A 401 10.54 1.87 -7.79
C ILE A 401 10.89 3.19 -7.09
N THR A 402 11.71 3.15 -6.03
CA THR A 402 12.12 4.34 -5.29
C THR A 402 12.83 5.32 -6.21
N SER A 403 13.79 4.85 -7.01
CA SER A 403 14.55 5.70 -7.95
C SER A 403 13.67 6.25 -9.07
N LEU A 404 12.72 5.47 -9.61
CA LEU A 404 11.76 5.94 -10.60
C LEU A 404 10.90 7.07 -10.02
N VAL A 405 10.30 6.81 -8.87
CA VAL A 405 9.41 7.73 -8.18
C VAL A 405 10.14 9.00 -7.78
N LEU A 406 11.39 8.89 -7.31
CA LEU A 406 12.26 10.02 -6.98
C LEU A 406 12.55 10.88 -8.21
N GLY A 407 12.91 10.26 -9.34
CA GLY A 407 13.12 10.96 -10.60
C GLY A 407 11.87 11.70 -11.09
N LEU A 408 10.70 11.03 -11.08
CA LEU A 408 9.44 11.61 -11.53
C LEU A 408 8.92 12.72 -10.62
N ASN A 409 9.10 12.62 -9.30
CA ASN A 409 8.61 13.65 -8.38
C ASN A 409 9.53 14.88 -8.30
N LEU A 410 10.84 14.71 -8.52
CA LEU A 410 11.79 15.83 -8.50
C LEU A 410 11.88 16.53 -9.85
N GLY A 411 11.94 15.77 -10.95
CA GLY A 411 12.16 16.28 -12.30
C GLY A 411 11.07 17.23 -12.77
N GLY A 412 11.46 18.46 -13.11
CA GLY A 412 10.55 19.50 -13.63
C GLY A 412 9.62 20.12 -12.59
N ASN A 413 9.63 19.61 -11.35
CA ASN A 413 8.73 20.04 -10.30
C ASN A 413 9.47 20.79 -9.18
N VAL A 414 10.45 20.13 -8.56
CA VAL A 414 11.33 20.71 -7.52
C VAL A 414 12.70 21.07 -8.10
N LEU A 415 13.25 20.19 -8.94
CA LEU A 415 14.56 20.33 -9.55
C LEU A 415 14.45 20.30 -11.09
N PRO A 416 15.34 21.00 -11.82
CA PRO A 416 15.43 20.84 -13.27
C PRO A 416 15.72 19.39 -13.65
N TRP A 417 15.24 18.96 -14.82
CA TRP A 417 15.52 17.62 -15.36
C TRP A 417 17.01 17.32 -15.54
N SER A 418 17.83 18.35 -15.80
CA SER A 418 19.28 18.26 -15.93
C SER A 418 20.02 18.11 -14.61
N HIS A 419 19.33 18.25 -13.46
CA HIS A 419 19.98 18.18 -12.16
C HIS A 419 20.60 16.78 -11.94
N PRO A 420 21.88 16.68 -11.49
CA PRO A 420 22.58 15.39 -11.37
C PRO A 420 21.82 14.35 -10.54
N PHE A 421 21.13 14.79 -9.48
CA PHE A 421 20.34 13.92 -8.62
C PHE A 421 19.12 13.29 -9.33
N VAL A 422 18.43 14.05 -10.19
CA VAL A 422 17.30 13.54 -10.99
C VAL A 422 17.82 12.53 -12.01
N MET A 423 18.90 12.87 -12.71
CA MET A 423 19.55 11.97 -13.66
C MET A 423 20.05 10.70 -12.98
N ALA A 424 20.71 10.80 -11.83
CA ALA A 424 21.18 9.64 -11.06
C ALA A 424 20.01 8.72 -10.67
N ALA A 425 18.87 9.28 -10.23
CA ALA A 425 17.68 8.49 -9.91
C ALA A 425 17.13 7.76 -11.15
N LEU A 426 16.99 8.46 -12.30
CA LEU A 426 16.49 7.85 -13.53
C LEU A 426 17.45 6.80 -14.12
N VAL A 427 18.77 7.03 -14.05
CA VAL A 427 19.80 6.06 -14.45
C VAL A 427 19.77 4.85 -13.53
N THR A 428 19.65 5.07 -12.21
CA THR A 428 19.54 3.98 -11.24
C THR A 428 18.32 3.11 -11.53
N PHE A 429 17.16 3.71 -11.82
CA PHE A 429 15.99 2.94 -12.27
C PHE A 429 16.25 2.18 -13.57
N SER A 430 16.85 2.83 -14.56
CA SER A 430 17.14 2.25 -15.87
C SER A 430 18.06 1.03 -15.80
N VAL A 431 18.91 0.95 -14.77
CA VAL A 431 19.79 -0.21 -14.51
C VAL A 431 19.13 -1.21 -13.56
N ALA A 432 18.58 -0.75 -12.44
CA ALA A 432 18.04 -1.59 -11.38
C ALA A 432 16.80 -2.38 -11.84
N PHE A 433 15.94 -1.80 -12.67
CA PHE A 433 14.69 -2.47 -13.09
C PHE A 433 14.96 -3.63 -14.08
N PRO A 434 15.77 -3.48 -15.13
CA PRO A 434 16.18 -4.62 -15.94
C PRO A 434 16.95 -5.68 -15.13
N THR A 435 17.82 -5.25 -14.22
CA THR A 435 18.55 -6.16 -13.32
C THR A 435 17.60 -6.93 -12.41
N PHE A 436 16.55 -6.28 -11.90
CA PHE A 436 15.47 -6.91 -11.16
C PHE A 436 14.79 -7.99 -12.01
N LEU A 437 14.36 -7.67 -13.24
CA LEU A 437 13.72 -8.64 -14.13
C LEU A 437 14.63 -9.82 -14.44
N TYR A 438 15.92 -9.57 -14.68
CA TYR A 438 16.90 -10.63 -14.88
C TYR A 438 17.04 -11.51 -13.63
N SER A 439 17.17 -10.90 -12.44
CA SER A 439 17.23 -11.63 -11.16
C SER A 439 15.98 -12.47 -10.92
N GLN A 440 14.78 -11.95 -11.22
CA GLN A 440 13.53 -12.68 -11.08
C GLN A 440 13.43 -13.86 -12.07
N SER A 441 14.08 -13.77 -13.23
CA SER A 441 14.09 -14.86 -14.20
C SER A 441 14.95 -16.05 -13.77
N LEU A 442 15.93 -15.81 -12.89
CA LEU A 442 16.85 -16.83 -12.37
C LEU A 442 16.46 -17.34 -10.98
N ALA A 443 15.65 -16.59 -10.23
CA ALA A 443 15.30 -16.92 -8.86
C ALA A 443 14.42 -18.20 -8.79
N THR A 444 14.75 -19.10 -7.85
CA THR A 444 13.99 -20.33 -7.61
C THR A 444 12.63 -20.06 -6.97
N ARG A 445 12.52 -18.99 -6.18
CA ARG A 445 11.29 -18.53 -5.51
C ARG A 445 11.09 -17.03 -5.74
N PRO A 446 10.75 -16.62 -6.98
CA PRO A 446 10.67 -15.20 -7.33
C PRO A 446 9.51 -14.51 -6.61
N ILE A 447 9.74 -13.28 -6.16
CA ILE A 447 8.70 -12.41 -5.60
C ILE A 447 7.67 -12.05 -6.68
N MET A 448 8.14 -11.88 -7.92
CA MET A 448 7.31 -11.63 -9.09
C MET A 448 7.59 -12.71 -10.14
N PRO A 449 6.81 -13.81 -10.17
CA PRO A 449 6.99 -14.85 -11.17
C PRO A 449 6.64 -14.33 -12.56
N LEU A 450 7.66 -14.13 -13.39
CA LEU A 450 7.53 -13.53 -14.73
C LEU A 450 6.60 -14.32 -15.66
N HIS A 451 6.44 -15.62 -15.43
CA HIS A 451 5.54 -16.46 -16.23
C HIS A 451 4.05 -16.06 -16.06
N LEU A 452 3.67 -15.46 -14.91
CA LEU A 452 2.30 -15.00 -14.67
C LEU A 452 1.96 -13.72 -15.46
N VAL A 453 2.98 -12.93 -15.83
CA VAL A 453 2.83 -11.66 -16.56
C VAL A 453 3.19 -11.76 -18.04
N ARG A 454 3.44 -12.97 -18.57
CA ARG A 454 3.79 -13.20 -19.99
C ARG A 454 2.61 -13.59 -20.88
N HIS A 455 1.57 -14.20 -20.32
CA HIS A 455 0.50 -14.79 -21.12
C HIS A 455 -0.89 -14.28 -20.71
N ALA A 456 -1.70 -13.96 -21.73
CA ALA A 456 -3.13 -13.70 -21.54
C ALA A 456 -3.86 -15.00 -21.14
N PRO A 457 -4.95 -14.94 -20.34
CA PRO A 457 -5.61 -13.73 -19.84
C PRO A 457 -5.00 -13.14 -18.54
N ARG A 458 -4.09 -13.85 -17.86
CA ARG A 458 -3.52 -13.42 -16.56
C ARG A 458 -2.82 -12.06 -16.64
N MET A 459 -1.95 -11.90 -17.64
CA MET A 459 -1.23 -10.65 -17.91
C MET A 459 -2.20 -9.46 -17.99
N ASN A 460 -3.23 -9.56 -18.82
CA ASN A 460 -4.20 -8.49 -19.02
C ASN A 460 -4.92 -8.10 -17.72
N LEU A 461 -5.31 -9.09 -16.91
CA LEU A 461 -5.98 -8.85 -15.63
C LEU A 461 -5.07 -8.15 -14.61
N ILE A 462 -3.80 -8.56 -14.53
CA ILE A 462 -2.81 -7.98 -13.63
C ILE A 462 -2.50 -6.53 -14.02
N PHE A 463 -2.21 -6.27 -15.31
CA PHE A 463 -1.93 -4.92 -15.77
C PHE A 463 -3.15 -4.02 -15.71
N ALA A 464 -4.35 -4.50 -16.06
CA ALA A 464 -5.57 -3.70 -15.91
C ALA A 464 -5.88 -3.35 -14.46
N ASN A 465 -5.54 -4.22 -13.50
CA ASN A 465 -5.62 -3.92 -12.07
C ASN A 465 -4.64 -2.80 -11.67
N ALA A 466 -3.40 -2.87 -12.15
CA ALA A 466 -2.39 -1.82 -11.93
C ALA A 466 -2.82 -0.47 -12.53
N LEU A 467 -3.30 -0.45 -13.78
CA LEU A 467 -3.78 0.77 -14.43
C LEU A 467 -5.00 1.36 -13.71
N ALA A 468 -5.92 0.52 -13.23
CA ALA A 468 -7.04 0.98 -12.40
C ALA A 468 -6.56 1.62 -11.09
N SER A 469 -5.49 1.11 -10.48
CA SER A 469 -4.86 1.70 -9.30
C SER A 469 -4.15 3.03 -9.60
N ILE A 470 -3.52 3.17 -10.78
CA ILE A 470 -2.98 4.45 -11.28
C ILE A 470 -4.10 5.48 -11.38
N LEU A 471 -5.20 5.16 -12.06
CA LEU A 471 -6.35 6.06 -12.25
C LEU A 471 -6.95 6.49 -10.91
N THR A 472 -7.20 5.51 -10.04
CA THR A 472 -7.85 5.76 -8.75
C THR A 472 -7.03 6.72 -7.90
N ASN A 473 -5.71 6.51 -7.80
CA ASN A 473 -4.86 7.36 -6.97
C ASN A 473 -4.53 8.71 -7.63
N ALA A 474 -4.40 8.76 -8.95
CA ALA A 474 -4.27 10.02 -9.68
C ALA A 474 -5.49 10.92 -9.44
N ILE A 475 -6.71 10.37 -9.52
CA ILE A 475 -7.94 11.14 -9.31
C ILE A 475 -8.14 11.48 -7.84
N LEU A 476 -7.87 10.56 -6.91
CA LEU A 476 -7.96 10.81 -5.47
C LEU A 476 -7.01 11.94 -5.02
N PHE A 477 -5.83 12.05 -5.64
CA PHE A 477 -4.87 13.12 -5.35
C PHE A 477 -5.29 14.47 -5.98
N ASN A 478 -5.72 14.48 -7.24
CA ASN A 478 -5.94 15.73 -7.98
C ASN A 478 -7.35 16.35 -7.79
N MET A 479 -8.38 15.58 -7.43
CA MET A 479 -9.73 16.12 -7.21
C MET A 479 -9.83 17.13 -6.08
N PRO A 480 -9.33 16.83 -4.87
CA PRO A 480 -9.30 17.81 -3.79
C PRO A 480 -8.51 19.08 -4.17
N LEU A 481 -7.42 18.94 -4.94
CA LEU A 481 -6.71 20.09 -5.48
C LEU A 481 -7.59 20.93 -6.44
N TYR A 482 -8.43 20.29 -7.27
CA TYR A 482 -9.42 21.02 -8.09
C TYR A 482 -10.41 21.80 -7.22
N PHE A 483 -10.95 21.18 -6.17
CA PHE A 483 -11.91 21.85 -5.28
C PHE A 483 -11.30 23.02 -4.52
N GLN A 484 -10.04 22.92 -4.10
CA GLN A 484 -9.39 23.96 -3.30
C GLN A 484 -8.75 25.05 -4.18
N ALA A 485 -8.06 24.70 -5.28
CA ALA A 485 -7.36 25.67 -6.12
C ALA A 485 -8.26 26.33 -7.19
N VAL A 486 -9.24 25.60 -7.74
CA VAL A 486 -10.12 26.10 -8.83
C VAL A 486 -11.45 26.60 -8.28
N LEU A 487 -12.11 25.81 -7.42
CA LEU A 487 -13.39 26.21 -6.84
C LEU A 487 -13.24 27.08 -5.59
N LEU A 488 -12.03 27.21 -5.04
CA LEU A 488 -11.73 27.99 -3.83
C LEU A 488 -12.58 27.58 -2.63
N LEU A 489 -12.85 26.27 -2.52
CA LEU A 489 -13.57 25.69 -1.39
C LEU A 489 -12.61 25.38 -0.25
N SER A 490 -13.15 25.29 0.98
CA SER A 490 -12.40 24.85 2.15
C SER A 490 -11.94 23.40 2.01
N ALA A 491 -10.94 23.00 2.81
CA ALA A 491 -10.49 21.62 2.84
C ALA A 491 -11.61 20.69 3.35
N THR A 492 -12.41 21.15 4.30
CA THR A 492 -13.60 20.47 4.81
C THR A 492 -14.60 20.15 3.70
N ASP A 493 -15.01 21.15 2.91
CA ASP A 493 -15.95 20.95 1.81
C ASP A 493 -15.38 20.04 0.72
N SER A 494 -14.07 20.18 0.45
CA SER A 494 -13.34 19.30 -0.47
C SER A 494 -13.37 17.85 0.00
N GLY A 495 -13.09 17.58 1.28
CA GLY A 495 -13.08 16.24 1.87
C GLY A 495 -14.48 15.62 1.92
N LEU A 496 -15.50 16.38 2.34
CA LEU A 496 -16.89 15.90 2.38
C LEU A 496 -17.39 15.45 0.99
N ARG A 497 -16.95 16.11 -0.09
CA ARG A 497 -17.28 15.69 -1.46
C ARG A 497 -16.64 14.36 -1.87
N LEU A 498 -15.59 13.90 -1.19
CA LEU A 498 -14.96 12.59 -1.42
C LEU A 498 -15.68 11.43 -0.69
N VAL A 499 -16.60 11.72 0.22
CA VAL A 499 -17.42 10.70 0.90
C VAL A 499 -18.24 9.91 -0.11
N ILE A 500 -18.96 10.61 -0.99
CA ILE A 500 -19.87 10.01 -1.98
C ILE A 500 -19.14 9.02 -2.89
N PRO A 501 -18.05 9.39 -3.61
CA PRO A 501 -17.33 8.43 -4.44
C PRO A 501 -16.77 7.25 -3.63
N SER A 502 -16.34 7.46 -2.38
CA SER A 502 -15.86 6.37 -1.53
C SER A 502 -16.95 5.36 -1.18
N VAL A 503 -18.16 5.83 -0.84
CA VAL A 503 -19.34 4.99 -0.58
C VAL A 503 -19.79 4.28 -1.85
N VAL A 504 -19.84 4.98 -2.99
CA VAL A 504 -20.22 4.41 -4.28
C VAL A 504 -19.26 3.30 -4.70
N ALA A 505 -17.94 3.53 -4.60
CA ALA A 505 -16.94 2.53 -4.96
C ALA A 505 -17.03 1.29 -4.07
N SER A 506 -17.18 1.48 -2.75
CA SER A 506 -17.32 0.38 -1.80
C SER A 506 -18.59 -0.43 -2.02
N THR A 507 -19.72 0.25 -2.22
CA THR A 507 -21.02 -0.39 -2.47
C THR A 507 -21.01 -1.14 -3.81
N ALA A 508 -20.47 -0.53 -4.87
CA ALA A 508 -20.30 -1.17 -6.17
C ALA A 508 -19.37 -2.39 -6.07
N GLY A 509 -18.32 -2.32 -5.25
CA GLY A 509 -17.45 -3.47 -4.97
C GLY A 509 -18.18 -4.64 -4.33
N ALA A 510 -18.96 -4.39 -3.28
CA ALA A 510 -19.78 -5.40 -2.63
C ALA A 510 -20.82 -6.01 -3.58
N ILE A 511 -21.53 -5.16 -4.33
CA ILE A 511 -22.49 -5.59 -5.35
C ILE A 511 -21.81 -6.44 -6.42
N THR A 512 -20.61 -6.07 -6.86
CA THR A 512 -19.83 -6.84 -7.85
C THR A 512 -19.53 -8.25 -7.34
N GLY A 513 -19.07 -8.38 -6.09
CA GLY A 513 -18.84 -9.69 -5.47
C GLY A 513 -20.11 -10.54 -5.44
N LEU A 514 -21.22 -9.98 -4.97
CA LEU A 514 -22.52 -10.67 -4.91
C LEU A 514 -23.03 -11.09 -6.30
N LEU A 515 -22.91 -10.21 -7.29
CA LEU A 515 -23.34 -10.47 -8.66
C LEU A 515 -22.46 -11.53 -9.33
N ILE A 516 -21.15 -11.54 -9.09
CA ILE A 516 -20.27 -12.61 -9.58
C ILE A 516 -20.69 -13.95 -8.99
N THR A 517 -20.96 -14.02 -7.68
CA THR A 517 -21.41 -15.24 -7.00
C THR A 517 -22.74 -15.75 -7.55
N ARG A 518 -23.71 -14.84 -7.76
CA ARG A 518 -25.04 -15.21 -8.29
C ARG A 518 -25.03 -15.56 -9.78
N THR A 519 -24.42 -14.73 -10.61
CA THR A 519 -24.45 -14.89 -12.07
C THR A 519 -23.43 -15.89 -12.58
N ARG A 520 -22.39 -16.19 -11.78
CA ARG A 520 -21.23 -17.01 -12.16
C ARG A 520 -20.48 -16.46 -13.39
N ARG A 521 -20.67 -15.18 -13.74
CA ARG A 521 -20.09 -14.52 -14.92
C ARG A 521 -19.10 -13.46 -14.49
N LEU A 522 -17.86 -13.60 -14.96
CA LEU A 522 -16.76 -12.70 -14.65
C LEU A 522 -16.53 -11.61 -15.71
N LYS A 523 -17.03 -11.76 -16.95
CA LYS A 523 -16.69 -10.82 -18.03
C LYS A 523 -17.44 -9.49 -17.96
N TRP A 524 -18.75 -9.53 -17.77
CA TRP A 524 -19.61 -8.34 -17.74
C TRP A 524 -19.20 -7.30 -16.67
N PRO A 525 -18.93 -7.67 -15.39
CA PRO A 525 -18.58 -6.67 -14.39
C PRO A 525 -17.23 -6.01 -14.68
N LEU A 526 -16.23 -6.75 -15.19
CA LEU A 526 -14.94 -6.16 -15.60
C LEU A 526 -15.10 -5.22 -16.77
N ALA A 527 -15.84 -5.62 -17.80
CA ALA A 527 -16.09 -4.76 -18.96
C ALA A 527 -16.85 -3.49 -18.56
N ALA A 528 -17.83 -3.61 -17.66
CA ALA A 528 -18.55 -2.47 -17.10
C ALA A 528 -17.61 -1.55 -16.30
N GLY A 529 -16.77 -2.11 -15.42
CA GLY A 529 -15.80 -1.36 -14.63
C GLY A 529 -14.81 -0.57 -15.49
N ALA A 530 -14.20 -1.23 -16.48
CA ALA A 530 -13.31 -0.57 -17.42
C ALA A 530 -14.01 0.52 -18.24
N THR A 531 -15.27 0.31 -18.64
CA THR A 531 -16.07 1.30 -19.38
C THR A 531 -16.39 2.51 -18.48
N PHE A 532 -16.77 2.27 -17.23
CA PHE A 532 -17.03 3.31 -16.25
C PHE A 532 -15.78 4.13 -15.89
N PHE A 533 -14.59 3.52 -15.87
CA PHE A 533 -13.35 4.27 -15.76
C PHE A 533 -13.15 5.23 -16.93
N VAL A 534 -13.32 4.76 -18.18
CA VAL A 534 -13.19 5.62 -19.37
C VAL A 534 -14.20 6.77 -19.32
N LEU A 535 -15.49 6.45 -19.10
CA LEU A 535 -16.55 7.44 -19.05
C LEU A 535 -16.38 8.42 -17.89
N GLY A 536 -16.04 7.92 -16.70
CA GLY A 536 -15.82 8.73 -15.52
C GLY A 536 -14.64 9.68 -15.69
N THR A 537 -13.48 9.17 -16.09
CA THR A 537 -12.30 10.02 -16.30
C THR A 537 -12.49 10.99 -17.45
N LEU A 538 -13.22 10.61 -18.51
CA LEU A 538 -13.57 11.53 -19.60
C LEU A 538 -14.50 12.66 -19.13
N ALA A 539 -15.49 12.33 -18.30
CA ALA A 539 -16.38 13.32 -17.72
C ALA A 539 -15.62 14.27 -16.77
N LEU A 540 -14.65 13.76 -16.01
CA LEU A 540 -13.75 14.58 -15.19
C LEU A 540 -12.87 15.52 -16.04
N ALA A 541 -12.42 15.07 -17.21
CA ALA A 541 -11.69 15.93 -18.16
C ALA A 541 -12.56 17.02 -18.81
N SER A 542 -13.89 16.94 -18.66
CA SER A 542 -14.85 17.95 -19.11
C SER A 542 -15.28 18.92 -18.00
N LEU A 543 -14.74 18.77 -16.79
CA LEU A 543 -15.03 19.66 -15.67
C LEU A 543 -14.74 21.12 -16.02
N GLN A 544 -15.72 21.96 -15.76
CA GLN A 544 -15.63 23.41 -15.92
C GLN A 544 -16.07 24.09 -14.63
N ARG A 545 -15.56 25.30 -14.43
CA ARG A 545 -16.03 26.16 -13.35
C ARG A 545 -17.48 26.61 -13.58
N GLY A 546 -18.28 26.66 -12.51
CA GLY A 546 -19.67 27.16 -12.56
C GLY A 546 -20.75 26.08 -12.69
N TRP A 547 -20.37 24.80 -12.67
CA TRP A 547 -21.35 23.72 -12.56
C TRP A 547 -22.10 23.79 -11.22
N PRO A 548 -23.35 23.30 -11.16
CA PRO A 548 -24.05 23.15 -9.89
C PRO A 548 -23.27 22.19 -8.98
N ALA A 549 -23.36 22.38 -7.65
CA ALA A 549 -22.66 21.54 -6.68
C ALA A 549 -22.90 20.04 -6.88
N LEU A 550 -24.13 19.65 -7.23
CA LEU A 550 -24.50 18.28 -7.54
C LEU A 550 -23.80 17.75 -8.81
N GLY A 551 -23.49 18.61 -9.77
CA GLY A 551 -22.75 18.25 -10.99
C GLY A 551 -21.34 17.76 -10.69
N TYR A 552 -20.63 18.43 -9.77
CA TYR A 552 -19.30 18.00 -9.32
C TYR A 552 -19.32 16.65 -8.60
N LEU A 553 -20.41 16.32 -7.90
CA LEU A 553 -20.59 15.02 -7.26
C LEU A 553 -20.95 13.94 -8.27
N ALA A 554 -21.89 14.23 -9.18
CA ALA A 554 -22.37 13.30 -10.19
C ALA A 554 -21.24 12.83 -11.12
N VAL A 555 -20.28 13.70 -11.44
CA VAL A 555 -19.17 13.35 -12.33
C VAL A 555 -18.17 12.36 -11.69
N LEU A 556 -18.10 12.30 -10.35
CA LEU A 556 -17.23 11.37 -9.62
C LEU A 556 -17.83 9.95 -9.54
N VAL A 557 -19.15 9.83 -9.67
CA VAL A 557 -19.88 8.57 -9.51
C VAL A 557 -19.44 7.51 -10.54
N PRO A 558 -19.38 7.78 -11.86
CA PRO A 558 -18.94 6.77 -12.83
C PRO A 558 -17.52 6.29 -12.56
N HIS A 559 -16.60 7.17 -12.20
CA HIS A 559 -15.24 6.78 -11.85
C HIS A 559 -15.21 5.84 -10.62
N ALA A 560 -15.97 6.17 -9.57
CA ALA A 560 -16.12 5.33 -8.39
C ALA A 560 -16.78 3.96 -8.69
N LEU A 561 -17.79 3.92 -9.57
CA LEU A 561 -18.37 2.66 -10.06
C LEU A 561 -17.31 1.82 -10.77
N GLY A 562 -16.49 2.45 -11.63
CA GLY A 562 -15.37 1.81 -12.31
C GLY A 562 -14.44 1.10 -11.34
N GLN A 563 -14.03 1.80 -10.28
CA GLN A 563 -13.22 1.27 -9.18
C GLN A 563 -13.89 0.05 -8.52
N GLY A 564 -15.16 0.17 -8.14
CA GLY A 564 -15.91 -0.89 -7.46
C GLY A 564 -16.10 -2.15 -8.31
N PHE A 565 -16.35 -2.02 -9.61
CA PHE A 565 -16.47 -3.18 -10.50
C PHE A 565 -15.12 -3.83 -10.81
N GLN A 566 -14.08 -3.03 -11.01
CA GLN A 566 -12.80 -3.51 -11.53
C GLN A 566 -11.99 -4.27 -10.47
N PHE A 567 -11.88 -3.79 -9.24
CA PHE A 567 -10.97 -4.41 -8.26
C PHE A 567 -11.41 -5.82 -7.81
N PRO A 568 -12.63 -6.04 -7.29
CA PRO A 568 -13.10 -7.38 -6.94
C PRO A 568 -13.22 -8.26 -8.19
N GLY A 569 -13.60 -7.66 -9.31
CA GLY A 569 -13.72 -8.33 -10.58
C GLY A 569 -12.40 -8.93 -11.07
N THR A 570 -11.35 -8.10 -11.20
CA THR A 570 -10.01 -8.56 -11.63
C THR A 570 -9.41 -9.55 -10.63
N PHE A 571 -9.64 -9.38 -9.33
CA PHE A 571 -9.24 -10.33 -8.30
C PHE A 571 -9.89 -11.71 -8.52
N MET A 572 -11.22 -11.77 -8.65
CA MET A 572 -11.92 -13.04 -8.89
C MET A 572 -11.58 -13.65 -10.25
N ALA A 573 -11.43 -12.82 -11.28
CA ALA A 573 -11.07 -13.26 -12.62
C ALA A 573 -9.69 -13.89 -12.65
N VAL A 574 -8.69 -13.31 -11.96
CA VAL A 574 -7.33 -13.84 -11.96
C VAL A 574 -7.25 -15.17 -11.20
N LEU A 575 -8.03 -15.32 -10.13
CA LEU A 575 -8.16 -16.59 -9.42
C LEU A 575 -8.81 -17.67 -10.28
N ALA A 576 -9.89 -17.32 -10.99
CA ALA A 576 -10.65 -18.27 -11.82
C ALA A 576 -9.86 -18.82 -13.02
N VAL A 577 -8.87 -18.09 -13.52
CA VAL A 577 -8.00 -18.53 -14.64
C VAL A 577 -6.66 -19.12 -14.17
N SER A 578 -6.51 -19.32 -12.86
CA SER A 578 -5.30 -19.83 -12.24
C SER A 578 -5.56 -21.16 -11.56
N ALA A 579 -4.56 -22.04 -11.57
CA ALA A 579 -4.66 -23.33 -10.88
C ALA A 579 -4.71 -23.10 -9.36
N GLN A 580 -5.37 -23.99 -8.62
CA GLN A 580 -5.52 -23.87 -7.16
C GLN A 580 -4.17 -23.70 -6.45
N ARG A 581 -3.15 -24.45 -6.89
CA ARG A 581 -1.77 -24.37 -6.38
C ARG A 581 -1.09 -23.01 -6.60
N ASP A 582 -1.51 -22.26 -7.62
CA ASP A 582 -0.91 -20.97 -8.01
C ASP A 582 -1.66 -19.76 -7.41
N GLN A 583 -2.81 -19.97 -6.74
CA GLN A 583 -3.70 -18.88 -6.30
C GLN A 583 -3.02 -17.90 -5.34
N ALA A 584 -2.23 -18.40 -4.38
CA ALA A 584 -1.51 -17.55 -3.43
C ALA A 584 -0.51 -16.63 -4.16
N VAL A 585 0.25 -17.20 -5.10
CA VAL A 585 1.28 -16.50 -5.88
C VAL A 585 0.66 -15.48 -6.84
N VAL A 586 -0.45 -15.83 -7.49
CA VAL A 586 -1.19 -14.93 -8.38
C VAL A 586 -1.79 -13.76 -7.60
N THR A 587 -2.32 -14.03 -6.41
CA THR A 587 -2.90 -13.02 -5.54
C THR A 587 -1.85 -12.01 -5.07
N SER A 588 -0.71 -12.48 -4.59
CA SER A 588 0.39 -11.59 -4.17
C SER A 588 0.94 -10.79 -5.35
N THR A 589 1.08 -11.40 -6.54
CA THR A 589 1.49 -10.70 -7.76
C THR A 589 0.50 -9.61 -8.15
N LEU A 590 -0.80 -9.89 -8.12
CA LEU A 590 -1.85 -8.91 -8.41
C LEU A 590 -1.80 -7.72 -7.43
N ILE A 591 -1.66 -8.00 -6.12
CA ILE A 591 -1.56 -6.96 -5.09
C ILE A 591 -0.31 -6.11 -5.30
N LEU A 592 0.85 -6.72 -5.56
CA LEU A 592 2.10 -6.03 -5.82
C LEU A 592 1.95 -5.03 -6.97
N TRP A 593 1.41 -5.48 -8.12
CA TRP A 593 1.20 -4.64 -9.29
C TRP A 593 0.20 -3.50 -9.04
N ARG A 594 -0.86 -3.74 -8.26
CA ARG A 594 -1.77 -2.66 -7.85
C ARG A 594 -1.10 -1.65 -6.95
N SER A 595 -0.32 -2.09 -5.96
CA SER A 595 0.41 -1.18 -5.09
C SER A 595 1.42 -0.33 -5.86
N LEU A 596 2.11 -0.91 -6.86
CA LEU A 596 2.93 -0.15 -7.81
C LEU A 596 2.10 0.89 -8.55
N GLY A 597 0.93 0.51 -9.05
CA GLY A 597 0.00 1.42 -9.69
C GLY A 597 -0.44 2.58 -8.80
N MET A 598 -0.67 2.34 -7.50
CA MET A 598 -1.04 3.41 -6.55
C MET A 598 0.06 4.47 -6.45
N VAL A 599 1.31 4.03 -6.25
CA VAL A 599 2.48 4.92 -6.12
C VAL A 599 2.72 5.68 -7.43
N LEU A 600 2.69 4.99 -8.57
CA LEU A 600 2.89 5.59 -9.89
C LEU A 600 1.76 6.56 -10.26
N GLY A 601 0.52 6.30 -9.84
CA GLY A 601 -0.61 7.19 -10.09
C GLY A 601 -0.42 8.58 -9.51
N ILE A 602 0.05 8.66 -8.26
CA ILE A 602 0.33 9.95 -7.60
C ILE A 602 1.54 10.63 -8.26
N ALA A 603 2.64 9.90 -8.44
CA ALA A 603 3.87 10.45 -9.01
C ALA A 603 3.68 10.97 -10.44
N ALA A 604 3.05 10.19 -11.32
CA ALA A 604 2.84 10.57 -12.72
C ALA A 604 1.81 11.68 -12.88
N SER A 605 0.71 11.66 -12.11
CA SER A 605 -0.29 12.72 -12.20
C SER A 605 0.22 14.05 -11.64
N SER A 606 0.99 14.02 -10.55
CA SER A 606 1.68 15.19 -10.02
C SER A 606 2.70 15.74 -11.02
N LEU A 607 3.49 14.88 -11.67
CA LEU A 607 4.43 15.29 -12.68
C LEU A 607 3.75 16.09 -13.81
N VAL A 608 2.66 15.54 -14.36
CA VAL A 608 1.90 16.20 -15.43
C VAL A 608 1.31 17.52 -14.92
N MET A 609 0.62 17.48 -13.78
CA MET A 609 -0.04 18.64 -13.17
C MET A 609 0.93 19.79 -12.93
N GLN A 610 2.06 19.51 -12.29
CA GLN A 610 3.03 20.53 -11.88
C GLN A 610 3.78 21.14 -13.05
N ASN A 611 4.20 20.32 -14.04
CA ASN A 611 4.87 20.84 -15.24
C ASN A 611 3.88 21.63 -16.13
N ALA A 612 2.63 21.15 -16.24
CA ALA A 612 1.59 21.85 -16.99
C ALA A 612 1.24 23.20 -16.33
N LEU A 613 1.16 23.24 -15.00
CA LEU A 613 0.86 24.45 -14.25
C LEU A 613 1.88 25.56 -14.53
N VAL A 614 3.18 25.24 -14.62
CA VAL A 614 4.22 26.22 -14.98
C VAL A 614 3.95 26.83 -16.36
N VAL A 615 3.63 26.00 -17.35
CA VAL A 615 3.36 26.45 -18.72
C VAL A 615 2.10 27.33 -18.78
N TYR A 616 1.02 26.93 -18.10
CA TYR A 616 -0.22 27.70 -18.13
C TYR A 616 -0.14 28.99 -17.31
N LEU A 617 0.58 28.99 -16.18
CA LEU A 617 0.84 30.20 -15.41
C LEU A 617 1.65 31.21 -16.24
N ASP A 618 2.67 30.76 -16.97
CA ASP A 618 3.43 31.63 -17.86
C ASP A 618 2.58 32.20 -19.01
N ARG A 619 1.58 31.43 -19.46
CA ARG A 619 0.69 31.83 -20.55
C ARG A 619 -0.44 32.79 -20.12
N HIS A 620 -1.06 32.56 -18.97
CA HIS A 620 -2.25 33.30 -18.55
C HIS A 620 -1.97 34.46 -17.61
N VAL A 621 -0.94 34.37 -16.76
CA VAL A 621 -0.63 35.43 -15.79
C VAL A 621 0.05 36.59 -16.52
N ALA A 622 -0.57 37.76 -16.46
CA ALA A 622 -0.09 38.97 -17.10
C ALA A 622 0.06 40.11 -16.07
N GLY A 623 1.06 40.97 -16.28
CA GLY A 623 1.32 42.14 -15.43
C GLY A 623 2.75 42.18 -14.87
N PRO A 624 3.12 43.30 -14.23
CA PRO A 624 4.48 43.53 -13.74
C PRO A 624 4.88 42.58 -12.60
N ALA A 625 3.92 42.06 -11.82
CA ALA A 625 4.16 41.14 -10.70
C ALA A 625 4.07 39.64 -11.11
N LYS A 626 4.14 39.33 -12.42
CA LYS A 626 3.96 37.96 -12.93
C LYS A 626 4.87 36.94 -12.25
N ALA A 627 6.18 37.21 -12.17
CA ALA A 627 7.14 36.27 -11.60
C ALA A 627 6.83 35.95 -10.12
N ASP A 628 6.51 36.98 -9.34
CA ASP A 628 6.20 36.83 -7.91
C ASP A 628 4.88 36.08 -7.67
N ILE A 629 3.85 36.36 -8.48
CA ILE A 629 2.57 35.64 -8.42
C ILE A 629 2.79 34.16 -8.74
N ILE A 630 3.56 33.85 -9.80
CA ILE A 630 3.87 32.48 -10.20
C ILE A 630 4.62 31.74 -9.09
N ALA A 631 5.63 32.38 -8.48
CA ALA A 631 6.39 31.77 -7.39
C ALA A 631 5.49 31.45 -6.19
N ARG A 632 4.75 32.44 -5.68
CA ARG A 632 3.91 32.29 -4.48
C ARG A 632 2.80 31.25 -4.64
N VAL A 633 2.17 31.21 -5.81
CA VAL A 633 1.08 30.26 -6.10
C VAL A 633 1.61 28.83 -6.20
N ARG A 634 2.82 28.64 -6.74
CA ARG A 634 3.46 27.31 -6.81
C ARG A 634 3.95 26.82 -5.46
N GLU A 635 4.20 27.73 -4.52
CA GLU A 635 4.57 27.41 -3.14
C GLU A 635 3.33 27.14 -2.26
N SER A 636 2.24 27.88 -2.46
CA SER A 636 1.05 27.79 -1.62
C SER A 636 -0.25 27.91 -2.41
N VAL A 637 -1.05 26.84 -2.40
CA VAL A 637 -2.42 26.79 -2.96
C VAL A 637 -3.34 27.80 -2.27
N GLU A 638 -3.24 27.99 -0.96
CA GLU A 638 -4.01 28.99 -0.21
C GLU A 638 -3.80 30.42 -0.72
N THR A 639 -2.63 30.73 -1.28
CA THR A 639 -2.36 32.05 -1.86
C THR A 639 -3.30 32.36 -3.02
N VAL A 640 -3.81 31.34 -3.74
CA VAL A 640 -4.77 31.55 -4.83
C VAL A 640 -6.05 32.22 -4.32
N ALA A 641 -6.53 31.84 -3.13
CA ALA A 641 -7.71 32.46 -2.53
C ALA A 641 -7.46 33.91 -2.09
N ALA A 642 -6.22 34.22 -1.68
CA ALA A 642 -5.81 35.54 -1.21
C ALA A 642 -5.52 36.55 -2.34
N LEU A 643 -5.41 36.11 -3.60
CA LEU A 643 -5.22 37.02 -4.73
C LEU A 643 -6.50 37.80 -5.02
N GLU A 644 -6.36 39.08 -5.34
CA GLU A 644 -7.48 39.96 -5.71
C GLU A 644 -7.55 40.22 -7.22
N GLY A 645 -8.76 40.50 -7.71
CA GLY A 645 -9.00 40.96 -9.07
C GLY A 645 -8.60 39.96 -10.17
N PRO A 646 -8.03 40.43 -11.30
CA PRO A 646 -7.78 39.60 -12.47
C PRO A 646 -6.68 38.56 -12.28
N ALA A 647 -5.73 38.80 -11.37
CA ALA A 647 -4.64 37.86 -11.09
C ALA A 647 -5.18 36.53 -10.54
N ARG A 648 -6.20 36.57 -9.67
CA ARG A 648 -6.85 35.36 -9.16
C ARG A 648 -7.44 34.53 -10.29
N GLU A 649 -8.17 35.17 -11.21
CA GLU A 649 -8.82 34.47 -12.31
C GLU A 649 -7.81 33.84 -13.27
N GLN A 650 -6.73 34.55 -13.59
CA GLN A 650 -5.64 34.03 -14.43
C GLN A 650 -4.97 32.80 -13.82
N VAL A 651 -4.76 32.81 -12.50
CA VAL A 651 -4.19 31.68 -11.76
C VAL A 651 -5.17 30.51 -11.72
N VAL A 652 -6.44 30.76 -11.39
CA VAL A 652 -7.50 29.73 -11.37
C VAL A 652 -7.63 29.05 -12.74
N LEU A 653 -7.65 29.82 -13.83
CA LEU A 653 -7.66 29.29 -15.20
C LEU A 653 -6.42 28.43 -15.51
N SER A 654 -5.27 28.76 -14.93
CA SER A 654 -4.04 27.99 -15.08
C SER A 654 -4.11 26.64 -14.36
N TYR A 655 -4.65 26.61 -13.13
CA TYR A 655 -4.92 25.36 -12.41
C TYR A 655 -5.96 24.51 -13.13
N GLU A 656 -7.04 25.11 -13.61
CA GLU A 656 -8.10 24.41 -14.34
C GLU A 656 -7.52 23.74 -15.61
N ALA A 657 -6.71 24.46 -16.39
CA ALA A 657 -6.08 23.92 -17.58
C ALA A 657 -5.06 22.82 -17.28
N ALA A 658 -4.26 22.97 -16.22
CA ALA A 658 -3.29 21.97 -15.79
C ALA A 658 -3.98 20.67 -15.32
N LEU A 659 -5.01 20.78 -14.48
CA LEU A 659 -5.81 19.63 -14.01
C LEU A 659 -6.53 18.95 -15.16
N ARG A 660 -7.08 19.72 -16.09
CA ARG A 660 -7.72 19.18 -17.29
C ARG A 660 -6.76 18.36 -18.13
N LEU A 661 -5.52 18.82 -18.32
CA LEU A 661 -4.50 18.05 -19.03
C LEU A 661 -4.16 16.75 -18.28
N THR A 662 -4.03 16.80 -16.96
CA THR A 662 -3.81 15.62 -16.12
C THR A 662 -4.95 14.60 -16.28
N PHE A 663 -6.21 15.05 -16.29
CA PHE A 663 -7.35 14.17 -16.50
C PHE A 663 -7.39 13.59 -17.93
N LEU A 664 -7.01 14.37 -18.96
CA LEU A 664 -6.88 13.86 -20.33
C LEU A 664 -5.80 12.78 -20.45
N CYS A 665 -4.66 12.93 -19.78
CA CYS A 665 -3.65 11.86 -19.69
C CYS A 665 -4.22 10.62 -19.01
N CYS A 666 -5.03 10.78 -17.95
CA CYS A 666 -5.72 9.67 -17.30
C CYS A 666 -6.75 9.01 -18.23
N VAL A 667 -7.39 9.73 -19.16
CA VAL A 667 -8.31 9.13 -20.15
C VAL A 667 -7.56 8.15 -21.05
N ALA A 668 -6.33 8.49 -21.48
CA ALA A 668 -5.49 7.58 -22.25
C ALA A 668 -5.18 6.30 -21.46
N VAL A 669 -4.83 6.43 -20.18
CA VAL A 669 -4.58 5.29 -19.28
C VAL A 669 -5.84 4.42 -19.12
N ALA A 670 -7.01 5.05 -18.95
CA ALA A 670 -8.30 4.36 -18.85
C ALA A 670 -8.63 3.60 -20.13
N PHE A 671 -8.37 4.20 -21.29
CA PHE A 671 -8.55 3.55 -22.59
C PHE A 671 -7.64 2.34 -22.77
N VAL A 672 -6.37 2.42 -22.37
CA VAL A 672 -5.46 1.27 -22.39
C VAL A 672 -5.98 0.14 -21.48
N SER A 673 -6.44 0.47 -20.27
CA SER A 673 -7.04 -0.51 -19.36
C SER A 673 -8.27 -1.19 -19.98
N TRP A 674 -9.12 -0.41 -20.66
CA TRP A 674 -10.28 -0.93 -21.40
C TRP A 674 -9.87 -1.89 -22.52
N CYS A 675 -8.88 -1.51 -23.34
CA CYS A 675 -8.33 -2.37 -24.39
C CYS A 675 -7.73 -3.67 -23.86
N LEU A 676 -7.18 -3.68 -22.64
CA LEU A 676 -6.69 -4.90 -22.01
C LEU A 676 -7.82 -5.82 -21.55
N ILE A 677 -8.96 -5.28 -21.10
CA ILE A 677 -10.06 -6.05 -20.49
C ILE A 677 -11.06 -6.58 -21.51
N VAL A 678 -11.52 -5.76 -22.45
CA VAL A 678 -12.60 -6.12 -23.39
C VAL A 678 -12.34 -7.40 -24.21
N PRO A 679 -11.13 -7.62 -24.76
CA PRO A 679 -10.86 -8.84 -25.55
C PRO A 679 -10.69 -10.09 -24.68
N VAL A 680 -10.62 -9.96 -23.35
CA VAL A 680 -10.34 -11.09 -22.46
C VAL A 680 -11.51 -12.06 -22.45
N LYS A 681 -11.19 -13.34 -22.70
CA LYS A 681 -12.12 -14.46 -22.60
C LYS A 681 -11.97 -15.08 -21.22
N LEU A 682 -13.03 -15.00 -20.41
CA LEU A 682 -13.06 -15.56 -19.05
C LEU A 682 -13.98 -16.78 -18.98
N PRO A 683 -13.61 -17.80 -18.21
CA PRO A 683 -14.48 -18.94 -17.95
C PRO A 683 -15.71 -18.53 -17.14
N ARG A 684 -16.80 -19.30 -17.27
CA ARG A 684 -17.94 -19.23 -16.34
C ARG A 684 -17.61 -20.04 -15.10
N LEU A 685 -17.90 -19.51 -13.92
CA LEU A 685 -17.67 -20.22 -12.67
C LEU A 685 -18.60 -21.44 -12.59
N GLY A 686 -18.08 -22.60 -12.20
CA GLY A 686 -18.87 -23.82 -11.96
C GLY A 686 -19.20 -24.68 -13.17
N GLN A 687 -18.71 -24.38 -14.38
CA GLN A 687 -18.67 -25.38 -15.46
C GLN A 687 -17.39 -26.20 -15.32
N ARG A 688 -17.50 -27.47 -14.90
CA ARG A 688 -16.41 -28.45 -15.02
C ARG A 688 -16.06 -28.55 -16.51
N LYS A 689 -14.76 -28.46 -16.82
CA LYS A 689 -14.24 -28.86 -18.13
C LYS A 689 -14.20 -30.36 -18.24
#